data_AF-A0A7W8W953-F1
#
_entry.id   AF-A0A7W8W953-F1
#
_cell.length_a   1.000
_cell.length_b   1.000
_cell.length_c   1.000
_cell.angle_alpha   90.00
_cell.angle_beta   90.00
_cell.angle_gamma   90.00
#
_symmetry.space_group_name_H-M   'P 1'
#
loop_
_entity.id
_entity.type
_entity.pdbx_description
1 polymer ?
#
loop_
_entity_poly.entity_id
_entity_poly.type
_entity_poly.pdbx_seq_one_letter_code
_entity_poly.pdbx_strand_id
1 'polypeptide(L)'
;METPGSDDGWRRSLVLEAYRLERAEGTSHLAMQATFVALALTSIGLLSGFLSQVCAVGYAGDTCVEVPDVVLAGMPLVPTAFLAYLAGNVLRATLRSFYLRALERELAGTVPPGLTLRAYPWLGVPRGVELSLHASPAAVRRGGAARVLGAMLIGTLLIGYVGFVVVLVVAVSLPWQLLMVALYGLACGAIIRLGALAVLDGRSYFAQAVRSMNESLSVPLRPRVHPREEGRRTMASYLALPRPDSAPKALIALVAGMLAAVAAARPLLPALPALLLGTAVYELLLYQCRYQLNDLRGIREDQDDVARATRGRLPVVPGRLGSAVRASLVAAGVRIYLAVGLTLFLPRPVQGVLAAAAAALVVLTVLYEAARAWARGADRHGWAAVLPLAVGYALRAALGAALFHAASGGAVPVDGWFVALTLLGAAFGLMFVSATWALHAVCQAGPPTGPDGPGWRLDRARVHERGLLRHVDAAPWASRPDLDWRTVPALAPVTSLRAPSNLAFVATAALTAVFAVAWVEPGAGPGTWWSAGAAVAGAAGAAALTRTSAAGPGGRRRAATAALAAAVLLAGVAGAVAVTTVPRAAPLLAAVPLAVTCALYGTLTSLSYAALKSSGADLLARLRAGRRALFRAVVGDATARALTAEREQRTTR
;
A
#
# COMPACT_ATOMS: atom_id res chain seq x y z
N MET A 1 26.91 -51.15 0.17
CA MET A 1 25.98 -50.05 0.46
C MET A 1 24.69 -50.68 0.95
N GLU A 2 24.58 -50.83 2.26
CA GLU A 2 23.37 -51.34 2.90
C GLU A 2 22.26 -50.29 2.74
N THR A 3 21.09 -50.75 2.30
CA THR A 3 19.85 -49.97 2.29
C THR A 3 19.54 -49.49 3.71
N PRO A 4 19.20 -48.20 3.94
CA PRO A 4 18.89 -47.71 5.28
C PRO A 4 17.77 -48.53 5.90
N GLY A 5 17.99 -49.00 7.12
CA GLY A 5 16.93 -49.57 7.96
C GLY A 5 15.79 -48.56 8.14
N SER A 6 14.60 -48.99 7.70
CA SER A 6 13.25 -48.42 7.89
C SER A 6 13.08 -46.89 7.76
N ASP A 7 12.39 -46.46 6.71
CA ASP A 7 11.82 -45.11 6.51
C ASP A 7 11.19 -44.51 7.80
N ASP A 8 10.66 -45.35 8.68
CA ASP A 8 10.02 -44.97 9.93
C ASP A 8 10.98 -44.42 11.00
N GLY A 9 12.22 -44.91 11.09
CA GLY A 9 13.21 -44.46 12.08
C GLY A 9 13.72 -43.04 11.79
N TRP A 10 13.98 -42.77 10.51
CA TRP A 10 14.36 -41.44 10.01
C TRP A 10 13.20 -40.44 10.19
N ARG A 11 12.00 -40.82 9.73
CA ARG A 11 10.78 -39.99 9.87
C ARG A 11 10.50 -39.65 11.32
N ARG A 12 10.59 -40.62 12.23
CA ARG A 12 10.39 -40.40 13.67
C ARG A 12 11.37 -39.38 14.24
N SER A 13 12.65 -39.47 13.88
CA SER A 13 13.68 -38.53 14.33
C SER A 13 13.39 -37.10 13.83
N LEU A 14 12.95 -36.95 12.58
CA LEU A 14 12.60 -35.66 11.99
C LEU A 14 11.38 -35.02 12.65
N VAL A 15 10.31 -35.80 12.90
CA VAL A 15 9.10 -35.33 13.60
C VAL A 15 9.42 -34.95 15.05
N LEU A 16 10.26 -35.73 15.73
CA LEU A 16 10.67 -35.45 17.11
C LEU A 16 11.48 -34.15 17.20
N GLU A 17 12.39 -33.92 16.25
CA GLU A 17 13.19 -32.70 16.23
C GLU A 17 12.34 -31.48 15.89
N ALA A 18 11.43 -31.58 14.90
CA ALA A 18 10.46 -30.53 14.61
C ALA A 18 9.60 -30.19 15.83
N TYR A 19 9.15 -31.22 16.58
CA TYR A 19 8.40 -31.03 17.82
C TYR A 19 9.21 -30.34 18.92
N ARG A 20 10.51 -30.65 19.07
CA ARG A 20 11.40 -30.02 20.04
C ARG A 20 11.63 -28.54 19.73
N LEU A 21 11.97 -28.22 18.48
CA LEU A 21 12.18 -26.85 18.02
C LEU A 21 10.92 -26.01 18.22
N GLU A 22 9.77 -26.53 17.79
CA GLU A 22 8.49 -25.87 17.97
C GLU A 22 8.08 -25.76 19.43
N ARG A 23 8.49 -26.65 20.34
CA ARG A 23 8.13 -26.51 21.75
C ARG A 23 9.02 -25.48 22.47
N ALA A 24 10.30 -25.41 22.11
CA ALA A 24 11.26 -24.47 22.69
C ALA A 24 10.85 -23.00 22.46
N GLU A 25 10.22 -22.69 21.33
CA GLU A 25 9.76 -21.33 20.99
C GLU A 25 8.45 -20.93 21.71
N GLY A 26 7.88 -21.78 22.57
CA GLY A 26 6.51 -21.60 23.11
C GLY A 26 6.41 -20.55 24.20
N THR A 27 7.42 -20.53 25.05
CA THR A 27 7.51 -19.61 26.19
C THR A 27 7.73 -18.17 25.75
N SER A 28 8.56 -17.95 24.72
CA SER A 28 8.82 -16.63 24.15
C SER A 28 7.58 -16.01 23.50
N HIS A 29 6.76 -16.82 22.82
CA HIS A 29 5.57 -16.36 22.14
C HIS A 29 4.45 -15.92 23.11
N LEU A 30 4.24 -16.66 24.20
CA LEU A 30 3.26 -16.30 25.23
C LEU A 30 3.66 -15.03 25.98
N ALA A 31 4.95 -14.89 26.33
CA ALA A 31 5.47 -13.67 26.94
C ALA A 31 5.25 -12.45 26.02
N MET A 32 5.55 -12.60 24.73
CA MET A 32 5.32 -11.55 23.74
C MET A 32 3.84 -11.15 23.65
N GLN A 33 2.91 -12.11 23.59
CA GLN A 33 1.47 -11.82 23.56
C GLN A 33 1.00 -11.08 24.80
N ALA A 34 1.44 -11.50 26.00
CA ALA A 34 1.12 -10.83 27.25
C ALA A 34 1.65 -9.37 27.26
N THR A 35 2.87 -9.14 26.77
CA THR A 35 3.44 -7.79 26.65
C THR A 35 2.60 -6.92 25.72
N PHE A 36 2.18 -7.40 24.56
CA PHE A 36 1.38 -6.59 23.62
C PHE A 36 -0.04 -6.30 24.13
N VAL A 37 -0.66 -7.24 24.86
CA VAL A 37 -1.93 -6.99 25.55
C VAL A 37 -1.75 -5.90 26.61
N ALA A 38 -0.70 -6.00 27.44
CA ALA A 38 -0.39 -5.00 28.45
C ALA A 38 -0.13 -3.63 27.81
N LEU A 39 0.70 -3.55 26.76
CA LEU A 39 0.97 -2.31 26.03
C LEU A 39 -0.30 -1.69 25.43
N ALA A 40 -1.18 -2.50 24.84
CA ALA A 40 -2.46 -2.02 24.32
C ALA A 40 -3.32 -1.43 25.45
N LEU A 41 -3.51 -2.16 26.55
CA LEU A 41 -4.31 -1.70 27.71
C LEU A 41 -3.71 -0.45 28.36
N THR A 42 -2.40 -0.43 28.59
CA THR A 42 -1.69 0.72 29.15
C THR A 42 -1.81 1.93 28.23
N SER A 43 -1.66 1.75 26.91
CA SER A 43 -1.83 2.86 25.96
C SER A 43 -3.25 3.42 25.96
N ILE A 44 -4.28 2.56 25.96
CA ILE A 44 -5.68 2.98 26.05
C ILE A 44 -5.93 3.69 27.37
N GLY A 45 -5.46 3.15 28.49
CA GLY A 45 -5.64 3.72 29.83
C GLY A 45 -4.96 5.09 29.98
N LEU A 46 -3.69 5.21 29.57
CA LEU A 46 -2.95 6.48 29.62
C LEU A 46 -3.59 7.53 28.72
N LEU A 47 -3.97 7.17 27.49
CA LEU A 47 -4.64 8.09 26.57
C LEU A 47 -6.03 8.48 27.08
N SER A 48 -6.78 7.56 27.69
CA SER A 48 -8.08 7.87 28.29
C SER A 48 -7.93 8.80 29.51
N GLY A 49 -6.90 8.60 30.33
CA GLY A 49 -6.55 9.50 31.44
C GLY A 49 -6.07 10.87 30.96
N PHE A 50 -5.45 10.96 29.79
CA PHE A 50 -5.16 12.25 29.15
C PHE A 50 -6.45 12.93 28.66
N LEU A 51 -7.39 12.18 28.07
CA LEU A 51 -8.65 12.74 27.56
C LEU A 51 -9.53 13.35 28.64
N SER A 52 -9.41 12.90 29.90
CA SER A 52 -10.14 13.54 31.00
C SER A 52 -9.69 14.99 31.26
N GLN A 53 -8.53 15.40 30.73
CA GLN A 53 -7.99 16.75 30.83
C GLN A 53 -8.26 17.61 29.59
N VAL A 54 -8.88 17.07 28.54
CA VAL A 54 -9.07 17.77 27.26
C VAL A 54 -10.40 18.50 27.20
N CYS A 55 -10.38 19.79 26.83
CA CYS A 55 -11.58 20.63 26.76
C CYS A 55 -12.66 20.07 25.82
N ALA A 56 -12.25 19.58 24.65
CA ALA A 56 -13.14 19.06 23.62
C ALA A 56 -13.95 17.82 24.05
N VAL A 57 -13.50 17.12 25.11
CA VAL A 57 -14.17 15.93 25.64
C VAL A 57 -15.14 16.28 26.78
N GLY A 58 -14.97 17.45 27.41
CA GLY A 58 -15.92 18.01 28.39
C GLY A 58 -15.88 17.35 29.79
N TYR A 59 -14.82 16.61 30.13
CA TYR A 59 -14.68 15.97 31.45
C TYR A 59 -13.94 16.82 32.49
N ALA A 60 -12.94 17.60 32.07
CA ALA A 60 -12.30 18.59 32.91
C ALA A 60 -13.21 19.82 32.95
N GLY A 61 -13.53 20.33 34.14
CA GLY A 61 -14.23 21.61 34.32
C GLY A 61 -13.38 22.78 33.83
N ASP A 62 -13.26 23.84 34.63
CA ASP A 62 -12.63 25.10 34.17
C ASP A 62 -11.11 25.01 33.91
N THR A 63 -10.45 23.89 34.26
CA THR A 63 -9.00 23.66 34.10
C THR A 63 -8.69 22.58 33.06
N CYS A 64 -9.17 22.76 31.83
CA CYS A 64 -8.94 21.85 30.72
C CYS A 64 -7.83 22.34 29.77
N VAL A 65 -7.25 21.41 29.01
CA VAL A 65 -6.25 21.68 27.97
C VAL A 65 -6.91 21.63 26.60
N GLU A 66 -6.78 22.70 25.83
CA GLU A 66 -7.18 22.69 24.41
C GLU A 66 -6.20 21.85 23.59
N VAL A 67 -6.73 20.87 22.86
CA VAL A 67 -5.95 19.96 22.04
C VAL A 67 -6.50 20.00 20.62
N PRO A 68 -5.64 20.19 19.59
CA PRO A 68 -6.10 20.20 18.20
C PRO A 68 -6.74 18.88 17.78
N ASP A 69 -7.81 18.96 16.97
CA ASP A 69 -8.55 17.79 16.46
C ASP A 69 -7.68 16.71 15.84
N VAL A 70 -6.59 17.09 15.17
CA VAL A 70 -5.71 16.09 14.55
C VAL A 70 -4.92 15.27 15.57
N VAL A 71 -4.55 15.86 16.70
CA VAL A 71 -3.86 15.15 17.77
C VAL A 71 -4.84 14.14 18.36
N LEU A 72 -6.08 14.59 18.64
CA LEU A 72 -7.18 13.73 19.09
C LEU A 72 -7.49 12.62 18.07
N ALA A 73 -7.53 12.94 16.77
CA ALA A 73 -7.79 11.98 15.71
C ALA A 73 -6.64 11.00 15.48
N GLY A 74 -5.39 11.39 15.79
CA GLY A 74 -4.20 10.55 15.67
C GLY A 74 -3.95 9.63 16.87
N MET A 75 -4.48 9.97 18.05
CA MET A 75 -4.29 9.21 19.29
C MET A 75 -4.57 7.71 19.17
N PRO A 76 -5.63 7.25 18.48
CA PRO A 76 -5.90 5.81 18.39
C PRO A 76 -4.90 5.03 17.55
N LEU A 77 -4.00 5.66 16.78
CA LEU A 77 -3.00 4.95 15.97
C LEU A 77 -2.15 3.98 16.80
N VAL A 78 -1.71 4.40 17.99
CA VAL A 78 -0.85 3.60 18.87
C VAL A 78 -1.56 2.33 19.36
N PRO A 79 -2.73 2.40 20.03
CA PRO A 79 -3.46 1.20 20.41
C PRO A 79 -3.91 0.37 19.20
N THR A 80 -4.28 1.00 18.08
CA THR A 80 -4.61 0.28 16.83
C THR A 80 -3.46 -0.60 16.35
N ALA A 81 -2.23 -0.07 16.36
CA ALA A 81 -1.05 -0.80 15.93
C ALA A 81 -0.77 -2.01 16.83
N PHE A 82 -0.88 -1.85 18.16
CA PHE A 82 -0.72 -2.97 19.10
C PHE A 82 -1.80 -4.03 18.90
N LEU A 83 -3.06 -3.64 18.71
CA LEU A 83 -4.16 -4.57 18.46
C LEU A 83 -4.02 -5.31 17.13
N ALA A 84 -3.58 -4.62 16.07
CA ALA A 84 -3.32 -5.24 14.78
C ALA A 84 -2.18 -6.27 14.85
N TYR A 85 -1.10 -5.94 15.57
CA TYR A 85 0.00 -6.87 15.80
C TYR A 85 -0.45 -8.08 16.63
N LEU A 86 -1.23 -7.85 17.68
CA LEU A 86 -1.82 -8.91 18.51
C LEU A 86 -2.69 -9.85 17.66
N ALA A 87 -3.58 -9.31 16.82
CA ALA A 87 -4.43 -10.10 15.93
C ALA A 87 -3.62 -10.99 14.98
N GLY A 88 -2.51 -10.47 14.45
CA GLY A 88 -1.55 -11.24 13.64
C GLY A 88 -0.91 -12.40 14.41
N ASN A 89 -0.51 -12.18 15.67
CA ASN A 89 0.10 -13.24 16.49
C ASN A 89 -0.90 -14.29 16.95
N VAL A 90 -2.17 -13.94 17.17
CA VAL A 90 -3.21 -14.94 17.50
C VAL A 90 -3.35 -15.94 16.35
N LEU A 91 -3.32 -15.48 15.09
CA LEU A 91 -3.34 -16.38 13.93
C LEU A 91 -2.14 -17.34 13.89
N ARG A 92 -0.93 -16.84 14.19
CA ARG A 92 0.28 -17.67 14.26
C ARG A 92 0.19 -18.70 15.37
N ALA A 93 -0.27 -18.29 16.55
CA ALA A 93 -0.50 -19.19 17.68
C ALA A 93 -1.51 -20.30 17.32
N THR A 94 -2.59 -19.96 16.62
CA THR A 94 -3.56 -20.96 16.14
C THR A 94 -2.91 -21.97 15.19
N LEU A 95 -2.17 -21.52 14.17
CA LEU A 95 -1.48 -22.43 13.23
C LEU A 95 -0.51 -23.36 13.95
N ARG A 96 0.28 -22.79 14.86
CA ARG A 96 1.27 -23.53 15.63
C ARG A 96 0.65 -24.55 16.56
N SER A 97 -0.46 -24.21 17.21
CA SER A 97 -1.22 -25.16 18.04
C SER A 97 -1.69 -26.37 17.23
N PHE A 98 -2.26 -26.15 16.04
CA PHE A 98 -2.67 -27.25 15.16
C PHE A 98 -1.48 -28.05 14.63
N TYR A 99 -0.37 -27.40 14.32
CA TYR A 99 0.86 -28.06 13.87
C TYR A 99 1.47 -28.96 14.95
N LEU A 100 1.64 -28.45 16.18
CA LEU A 100 2.13 -29.23 17.32
C LEU A 100 1.26 -30.46 17.62
N ARG A 101 -0.07 -30.32 17.52
CA ARG A 101 -1.00 -31.46 17.66
C ARG A 101 -0.84 -32.49 16.55
N ALA A 102 -0.58 -32.05 15.32
CA ALA A 102 -0.32 -32.97 14.22
C ALA A 102 0.95 -33.78 14.48
N LEU A 103 2.02 -33.11 14.93
CA LEU A 103 3.28 -33.77 15.33
C LEU A 103 3.07 -34.75 16.50
N GLU A 104 2.31 -34.38 17.54
CA GLU A 104 2.02 -35.28 18.67
C GLU A 104 1.24 -36.52 18.25
N ARG A 105 0.26 -36.38 17.36
CA ARG A 105 -0.51 -37.52 16.83
C ARG A 105 0.37 -38.45 16.01
N GLU A 106 1.28 -37.90 15.22
CA GLU A 106 2.24 -38.67 14.43
C GLU A 106 3.24 -39.40 15.34
N LEU A 107 3.82 -38.72 16.33
CA LEU A 107 4.70 -39.34 17.31
C LEU A 107 4.01 -40.43 18.13
N ALA A 108 2.75 -40.22 18.54
CA ALA A 108 1.97 -41.21 19.27
C ALA A 108 1.72 -42.48 18.45
N GLY A 109 1.69 -42.38 17.12
CA GLY A 109 1.61 -43.54 16.22
C GLY A 109 2.91 -44.36 16.12
N THR A 110 4.05 -43.79 16.51
CA THR A 110 5.38 -44.46 16.47
C THR A 110 5.74 -45.19 17.77
N VAL A 111 4.87 -45.07 18.78
CA VAL A 111 5.06 -45.64 20.11
C VAL A 111 4.16 -46.89 20.24
N PRO A 112 4.61 -47.96 20.92
CA PRO A 112 3.78 -49.15 21.11
C PRO A 112 2.39 -48.80 21.68
N PRO A 113 1.30 -49.39 21.14
CA PRO A 113 -0.04 -49.13 21.63
C PRO A 113 -0.12 -49.49 23.11
N GLY A 114 -0.65 -48.57 23.92
CA GLY A 114 -0.74 -48.72 25.37
C GLY A 114 0.48 -48.22 26.16
N LEU A 115 1.53 -47.68 25.52
CA LEU A 115 2.60 -47.03 26.26
C LEU A 115 2.10 -45.73 26.90
N THR A 116 1.97 -45.77 28.22
CA THR A 116 1.53 -44.64 29.05
C THR A 116 2.63 -44.19 29.98
N LEU A 117 2.47 -42.99 30.56
CA LEU A 117 3.36 -42.55 31.63
C LEU A 117 3.26 -43.50 32.82
N ARG A 118 4.40 -43.92 33.39
CA ARG A 118 4.42 -44.77 34.60
C ARG A 118 3.67 -44.15 35.77
N ALA A 119 3.78 -42.84 35.94
CA ALA A 119 3.08 -42.09 36.98
C ALA A 119 1.58 -41.89 36.69
N TYR A 120 1.15 -42.01 35.43
CA TYR A 120 -0.24 -41.80 35.00
C TYR A 120 -0.61 -42.83 33.91
N PRO A 121 -1.07 -44.04 34.30
CA PRO A 121 -1.30 -45.17 33.40
C PRO A 121 -2.36 -44.97 32.32
N TRP A 122 -3.10 -43.86 32.34
CA TRP A 122 -4.14 -43.55 31.35
C TRP A 122 -3.71 -42.44 30.37
N LEU A 123 -2.51 -41.88 30.56
CA LEU A 123 -1.98 -40.82 29.71
C LEU A 123 -0.94 -41.39 28.74
N GLY A 124 -1.35 -41.54 27.48
CA GLY A 124 -0.46 -41.94 26.39
C GLY A 124 0.64 -40.91 26.10
N VAL A 125 1.80 -41.38 25.67
CA VAL A 125 2.97 -40.54 25.35
C VAL A 125 3.18 -40.48 23.83
N PRO A 126 3.49 -39.31 23.23
CA PRO A 126 3.52 -37.95 23.80
C PRO A 126 2.20 -37.19 23.52
N ARG A 127 1.52 -36.74 24.57
CA ARG A 127 0.23 -36.00 24.47
C ARG A 127 0.25 -34.70 25.27
N GLY A 128 1.39 -34.01 25.37
CA GLY A 128 1.55 -32.87 26.27
C GLY A 128 0.78 -31.62 25.84
N VAL A 129 0.74 -31.32 24.54
CA VAL A 129 0.00 -30.19 23.96
C VAL A 129 -1.48 -30.51 23.89
N GLU A 130 -1.86 -31.71 23.46
CA GLU A 130 -3.25 -32.17 23.56
C GLU A 130 -3.73 -32.18 25.01
N LEU A 131 -2.92 -32.66 25.95
CA LEU A 131 -3.22 -32.57 27.38
C LEU A 131 -3.29 -31.12 27.86
N SER A 132 -2.41 -30.24 27.39
CA SER A 132 -2.48 -28.81 27.73
C SER A 132 -3.71 -28.14 27.14
N LEU A 133 -4.26 -28.62 26.03
CA LEU A 133 -5.58 -28.21 25.57
C LEU A 133 -6.65 -28.80 26.49
N HIS A 134 -6.41 -30.02 27.00
CA HIS A 134 -7.22 -30.72 27.99
C HIS A 134 -7.23 -30.11 29.42
N ALA A 135 -6.15 -29.42 29.79
CA ALA A 135 -5.91 -28.80 31.10
C ALA A 135 -5.96 -27.27 31.05
N SER A 136 -5.75 -26.69 29.86
CA SER A 136 -6.14 -25.32 29.56
C SER A 136 -7.64 -25.21 29.84
N PRO A 137 -8.12 -24.04 30.25
CA PRO A 137 -9.53 -23.70 30.19
C PRO A 137 -10.22 -24.16 28.86
N ALA A 138 -9.46 -24.36 27.77
CA ALA A 138 -9.87 -24.96 26.50
C ALA A 138 -10.44 -26.39 26.52
N ALA A 139 -10.40 -27.14 27.63
CA ALA A 139 -11.07 -28.44 27.72
C ALA A 139 -11.83 -28.69 29.00
N VAL A 140 -12.55 -27.67 29.41
CA VAL A 140 -13.92 -27.95 29.82
C VAL A 140 -14.70 -28.29 28.55
N ARG A 141 -14.67 -29.56 28.16
CA ARG A 141 -15.40 -30.15 27.03
C ARG A 141 -16.93 -30.04 27.16
N ARG A 142 -17.44 -29.22 28.11
CA ARG A 142 -18.85 -28.98 28.44
C ARG A 142 -19.19 -27.57 28.96
N GLY A 143 -18.29 -26.59 28.94
CA GLY A 143 -18.55 -25.28 29.55
C GLY A 143 -17.92 -24.11 28.79
N GLY A 144 -18.74 -23.18 28.33
CA GLY A 144 -18.34 -22.00 27.55
C GLY A 144 -17.33 -21.06 28.24
N ALA A 145 -17.01 -21.25 29.52
CA ALA A 145 -16.28 -20.31 30.37
C ALA A 145 -14.91 -19.85 29.84
N ALA A 146 -14.16 -20.66 29.08
CA ALA A 146 -12.81 -20.31 28.60
C ALA A 146 -12.80 -19.60 27.25
N ARG A 147 -13.67 -20.04 26.33
CA ARG A 147 -14.00 -19.26 25.14
C ARG A 147 -14.63 -17.94 25.55
N VAL A 148 -15.47 -17.98 26.58
CA VAL A 148 -16.03 -16.80 27.24
C VAL A 148 -14.90 -15.97 27.87
N LEU A 149 -13.93 -16.51 28.61
CA LEU A 149 -12.85 -15.72 29.21
C LEU A 149 -11.91 -15.09 28.16
N GLY A 150 -11.53 -15.83 27.12
CA GLY A 150 -10.73 -15.29 26.01
C GLY A 150 -11.51 -14.28 25.17
N ALA A 151 -12.79 -14.56 24.89
CA ALA A 151 -13.69 -13.62 24.22
C ALA A 151 -14.07 -12.43 25.13
N MET A 152 -14.05 -12.58 26.45
CA MET A 152 -14.24 -11.51 27.43
C MET A 152 -12.98 -10.66 27.51
N LEU A 153 -11.77 -11.24 27.51
CA LEU A 153 -10.54 -10.46 27.49
C LEU A 153 -10.42 -9.67 26.18
N ILE A 154 -10.60 -10.34 25.04
CA ILE A 154 -10.62 -9.69 23.72
C ILE A 154 -11.80 -8.73 23.62
N GLY A 155 -12.96 -9.11 24.13
CA GLY A 155 -14.19 -8.32 24.13
C GLY A 155 -14.04 -7.05 24.96
N THR A 156 -13.54 -7.12 26.19
CA THR A 156 -13.25 -5.98 27.05
C THR A 156 -12.20 -5.06 26.42
N LEU A 157 -11.15 -5.63 25.82
CA LEU A 157 -10.14 -4.86 25.09
C LEU A 157 -10.74 -4.14 23.88
N LEU A 158 -11.60 -4.83 23.12
CA LEU A 158 -12.27 -4.28 21.94
C LEU A 158 -13.31 -3.22 22.33
N ILE A 159 -14.11 -3.47 23.37
CA ILE A 159 -15.11 -2.54 23.91
C ILE A 159 -14.40 -1.29 24.44
N GLY A 160 -13.32 -1.46 25.22
CA GLY A 160 -12.52 -0.34 25.71
C GLY A 160 -11.90 0.47 24.58
N TYR A 161 -11.34 -0.19 23.57
CA TYR A 161 -10.79 0.48 22.39
C TYR A 161 -11.86 1.18 21.55
N VAL A 162 -12.99 0.52 21.27
CA VAL A 162 -14.09 1.11 20.48
C VAL A 162 -14.70 2.28 21.24
N GLY A 163 -14.94 2.14 22.56
CA GLY A 163 -15.40 3.23 23.40
C GLY A 163 -14.44 4.43 23.36
N PHE A 164 -13.14 4.18 23.50
CA PHE A 164 -12.10 5.20 23.37
C PHE A 164 -12.13 5.91 22.01
N VAL A 165 -12.24 5.17 20.90
CA VAL A 165 -12.33 5.76 19.55
C VAL A 165 -13.62 6.56 19.39
N VAL A 166 -14.75 6.06 19.89
CA VAL A 166 -16.05 6.76 19.78
C VAL A 166 -16.02 8.09 20.53
N VAL A 167 -15.48 8.11 21.75
CA VAL A 167 -15.31 9.36 22.52
C VAL A 167 -14.50 10.39 21.73
N LEU A 168 -13.38 9.96 21.14
CA LEU A 168 -12.55 10.82 20.31
C LEU A 168 -13.24 11.29 19.03
N VAL A 169 -13.99 10.41 18.36
CA VAL A 169 -14.77 10.78 17.18
C VAL A 169 -15.79 11.85 17.53
N VAL A 170 -16.48 11.76 18.66
CA VAL A 170 -17.47 12.79 19.05
C VAL A 170 -16.78 14.11 19.45
N ALA A 171 -15.55 14.04 19.96
CA ALA A 171 -14.79 15.20 20.42
C ALA A 171 -14.09 16.01 19.32
N VAL A 172 -14.10 15.56 18.06
CA VAL A 172 -13.43 16.26 16.94
C VAL A 172 -14.44 16.80 15.92
N SER A 173 -14.05 17.78 15.11
CA SER A 173 -14.89 18.30 14.03
C SER A 173 -15.22 17.25 12.97
N LEU A 174 -16.38 17.42 12.30
CA LEU A 174 -16.95 16.47 11.34
C LEU A 174 -15.95 15.91 10.29
N PRO A 175 -15.03 16.69 9.69
CA PRO A 175 -14.04 16.15 8.75
C PRO A 175 -13.14 15.07 9.39
N TRP A 176 -12.69 15.30 10.63
CA TRP A 176 -11.91 14.34 11.39
C TRP A 176 -12.74 13.15 11.83
N GLN A 177 -14.02 13.34 12.16
CA GLN A 177 -14.94 12.23 12.44
C GLN A 177 -15.01 11.25 11.27
N LEU A 178 -15.22 11.76 10.05
CA LEU A 178 -15.30 10.94 8.85
C LEU A 178 -13.98 10.20 8.57
N LEU A 179 -12.84 10.89 8.73
CA LEU A 179 -11.52 10.27 8.55
C LEU A 179 -11.26 9.17 9.58
N MET A 180 -11.56 9.43 10.85
CA MET A 180 -11.42 8.47 11.94
C MET A 180 -12.31 7.24 11.74
N VAL A 181 -13.59 7.44 11.38
CA VAL A 181 -14.53 6.34 11.08
C VAL A 181 -14.01 5.50 9.92
N ALA A 182 -13.51 6.12 8.86
CA ALA A 182 -12.95 5.38 7.72
C ALA A 182 -11.70 4.59 8.11
N LEU A 183 -10.72 5.23 8.77
CA LEU A 183 -9.43 4.62 9.09
C LEU A 183 -9.56 3.56 10.19
N TYR A 184 -10.10 3.94 11.34
CA TYR A 184 -10.20 3.07 12.51
C TYR A 184 -11.35 2.06 12.37
N GLY A 185 -12.41 2.38 11.63
CA GLY A 185 -13.45 1.42 11.29
C GLY A 185 -12.92 0.27 10.43
N LEU A 186 -12.13 0.58 9.39
CA LEU A 186 -11.48 -0.45 8.57
C LEU A 186 -10.48 -1.28 9.39
N ALA A 187 -9.66 -0.64 10.22
CA ALA A 187 -8.69 -1.34 11.07
C ALA A 187 -9.38 -2.25 12.09
N CYS A 188 -10.42 -1.76 12.78
CA CYS A 188 -11.21 -2.52 13.73
C CYS A 188 -11.91 -3.71 13.06
N GLY A 189 -12.54 -3.49 11.90
CA GLY A 189 -13.15 -4.56 11.12
C GLY A 189 -12.16 -5.65 10.70
N ALA A 190 -10.94 -5.26 10.31
CA ALA A 190 -9.88 -6.21 10.02
C ALA A 190 -9.45 -7.00 11.27
N ILE A 191 -9.21 -6.33 12.39
CA ILE A 191 -8.83 -6.95 13.67
C ILE A 191 -9.89 -7.96 14.13
N ILE A 192 -11.17 -7.58 14.11
CA ILE A 192 -12.30 -8.45 14.48
C ILE A 192 -12.34 -9.68 13.57
N ARG A 193 -12.22 -9.48 12.25
CA ARG A 193 -12.23 -10.58 11.28
C ARG A 193 -11.09 -11.55 11.52
N LEU A 194 -9.87 -11.05 11.75
CA LEU A 194 -8.70 -11.90 12.02
C LEU A 194 -8.87 -12.67 13.34
N GLY A 195 -9.39 -12.01 14.39
CA GLY A 195 -9.71 -12.67 15.66
C GLY A 195 -10.77 -13.76 15.51
N ALA A 196 -11.85 -13.50 14.77
CA ALA A 196 -12.91 -14.46 14.50
C ALA A 196 -12.38 -15.70 13.75
N LEU A 197 -11.55 -15.51 12.71
CA LEU A 197 -10.91 -16.60 11.99
C LEU A 197 -10.02 -17.46 12.90
N ALA A 198 -9.28 -16.81 13.80
CA ALA A 198 -8.34 -17.51 14.68
C ALA A 198 -9.03 -18.31 15.79
N VAL A 199 -10.14 -17.79 16.35
CA VAL A 199 -10.84 -18.35 17.51
C VAL A 199 -11.99 -19.27 17.13
N LEU A 200 -12.84 -18.87 16.17
CA LEU A 200 -14.06 -19.59 15.81
C LEU A 200 -13.81 -20.64 14.73
N ASP A 201 -12.96 -20.32 13.74
CA ASP A 201 -12.77 -21.13 12.54
C ASP A 201 -11.34 -21.67 12.38
N GLY A 202 -10.61 -21.81 13.51
CA GLY A 202 -9.19 -22.15 13.52
C GLY A 202 -8.84 -23.44 12.77
N ARG A 203 -9.76 -24.43 12.75
CA ARG A 203 -9.57 -25.69 12.00
C ARG A 203 -9.62 -25.47 10.50
N SER A 204 -10.60 -24.72 9.99
CA SER A 204 -10.71 -24.41 8.57
C SER A 204 -9.58 -23.49 8.12
N TYR A 205 -9.21 -22.53 8.98
CA TYR A 205 -8.06 -21.66 8.77
C TYR A 205 -6.75 -22.47 8.66
N PHE A 206 -6.48 -23.41 9.56
CA PHE A 206 -5.31 -24.29 9.47
C PHE A 206 -5.33 -25.13 8.18
N ALA A 207 -6.47 -25.74 7.84
CA ALA A 207 -6.59 -26.51 6.60
C ALA A 207 -6.36 -25.65 5.36
N GLN A 208 -6.85 -24.40 5.36
CA GLN A 208 -6.61 -23.45 4.27
C GLN A 208 -5.16 -23.02 4.20
N ALA A 209 -4.50 -22.79 5.34
CA ALA A 209 -3.08 -22.44 5.41
C ALA A 209 -2.21 -23.59 4.86
N VAL A 210 -2.50 -24.84 5.23
CA VAL A 210 -1.80 -26.02 4.70
C VAL A 210 -2.03 -26.16 3.18
N ARG A 211 -3.27 -25.99 2.69
CA ARG A 211 -3.53 -25.99 1.24
C ARG A 211 -2.75 -24.90 0.52
N SER A 212 -2.81 -23.66 1.03
CA SER A 212 -2.08 -22.53 0.47
C SER A 212 -0.57 -22.74 0.52
N MET A 213 -0.05 -23.38 1.58
CA MET A 213 1.36 -23.74 1.70
C MET A 213 1.74 -24.80 0.67
N ASN A 214 0.96 -25.87 0.51
CA ASN A 214 1.23 -26.90 -0.50
C ASN A 214 1.15 -26.35 -1.92
N GLU A 215 0.16 -25.50 -2.21
CA GLU A 215 0.09 -24.73 -3.45
C GLU A 215 1.37 -23.88 -3.62
N SER A 216 1.81 -23.18 -2.57
CA SER A 216 3.02 -22.35 -2.61
C SER A 216 4.31 -23.16 -2.74
N LEU A 217 4.39 -24.36 -2.17
CA LEU A 217 5.54 -25.27 -2.29
C LEU A 217 5.60 -25.92 -3.68
N SER A 218 4.45 -26.12 -4.33
CA SER A 218 4.37 -26.58 -5.73
C SER A 218 4.80 -25.51 -6.74
N VAL A 219 4.83 -24.25 -6.29
CA VAL A 219 5.37 -23.11 -7.02
C VAL A 219 6.84 -22.94 -6.63
N PRO A 220 7.79 -22.90 -7.58
CA PRO A 220 9.19 -22.68 -7.26
C PRO A 220 9.39 -21.37 -6.50
N LEU A 221 10.30 -21.41 -5.52
CA LEU A 221 10.74 -20.22 -4.79
C LEU A 221 11.40 -19.18 -5.71
N ARG A 222 11.96 -19.63 -6.83
CA ARG A 222 12.29 -18.74 -7.94
C ARG A 222 10.97 -18.31 -8.57
N PRO A 223 10.66 -17.01 -8.67
CA PRO A 223 9.45 -16.57 -9.32
C PRO A 223 9.35 -17.24 -10.69
N ARG A 224 8.46 -18.25 -10.80
CA ARG A 224 8.01 -18.73 -12.10
C ARG A 224 7.28 -17.53 -12.65
N VAL A 225 7.97 -16.78 -13.50
CA VAL A 225 7.26 -16.11 -14.57
C VAL A 225 6.75 -17.26 -15.39
N HIS A 226 5.56 -17.75 -15.03
CA HIS A 226 4.70 -18.26 -16.05
C HIS A 226 4.74 -17.17 -17.12
N PRO A 227 5.20 -17.45 -18.34
CA PRO A 227 4.66 -16.72 -19.45
C PRO A 227 3.18 -17.05 -19.33
N ARG A 228 2.43 -16.21 -18.60
CA ARG A 228 0.99 -16.26 -18.67
C ARG A 228 0.77 -16.05 -20.15
N GLU A 229 0.40 -17.12 -20.83
CA GLU A 229 -0.30 -17.04 -22.09
C GLU A 229 -1.48 -16.12 -21.82
N GLU A 230 -1.24 -14.86 -22.17
CA GLU A 230 -2.18 -13.93 -22.74
C GLU A 230 -3.59 -13.99 -22.16
N GLY A 231 -3.75 -13.43 -20.96
CA GLY A 231 -4.95 -12.66 -20.66
C GLY A 231 -4.97 -11.38 -21.51
N ARG A 232 -4.93 -11.53 -22.83
CA ARG A 232 -5.01 -10.41 -23.77
C ARG A 232 -6.31 -9.68 -23.47
N ARG A 233 -6.15 -8.44 -23.04
CA ARG A 233 -7.28 -7.58 -22.71
C ARG A 233 -8.19 -7.48 -23.93
N THR A 234 -9.49 -7.77 -23.76
CA THR A 234 -10.45 -7.64 -24.87
C THR A 234 -10.58 -6.16 -25.26
N MET A 235 -10.89 -5.89 -26.53
CA MET A 235 -11.14 -4.53 -27.02
C MET A 235 -12.20 -3.82 -26.17
N ALA A 236 -13.33 -4.47 -25.90
CA ALA A 236 -14.39 -3.92 -25.07
C ALA A 236 -13.90 -3.52 -23.67
N SER A 237 -13.12 -4.39 -23.01
CA SER A 237 -12.59 -4.05 -21.68
C SER A 237 -11.57 -2.91 -21.75
N TYR A 238 -10.76 -2.80 -22.81
CA TYR A 238 -9.85 -1.67 -23.04
C TYR A 238 -10.63 -0.37 -23.24
N LEU A 239 -11.63 -0.37 -24.13
CA LEU A 239 -12.46 0.78 -24.43
C LEU A 239 -13.32 1.24 -23.26
N ALA A 240 -13.57 0.40 -22.25
CA ALA A 240 -14.26 0.80 -21.02
C ALA A 240 -13.33 1.55 -20.05
N LEU A 241 -12.09 1.08 -19.86
CA LEU A 241 -11.14 1.71 -18.93
C LEU A 241 -9.69 1.54 -19.39
N PRO A 242 -9.16 2.34 -20.32
CA PRO A 242 -7.86 2.13 -20.96
C PRO A 242 -6.71 1.82 -19.99
N ARG A 243 -6.66 2.51 -18.84
CA ARG A 243 -5.62 2.34 -17.80
C ARG A 243 -6.21 2.04 -16.41
N PRO A 244 -6.57 0.78 -16.10
CA PRO A 244 -7.09 0.45 -14.77
C PRO A 244 -6.04 0.64 -13.67
N ASP A 245 -4.76 0.43 -13.99
CA ASP A 245 -3.63 0.65 -13.08
C ASP A 245 -3.42 2.13 -12.70
N SER A 246 -4.02 3.05 -13.46
CA SER A 246 -3.98 4.48 -13.16
C SER A 246 -5.12 4.97 -12.27
N ALA A 247 -6.20 4.20 -12.11
CA ALA A 247 -7.38 4.62 -11.37
C ALA A 247 -7.11 4.99 -9.90
N PRO A 248 -6.21 4.32 -9.15
CA PRO A 248 -5.88 4.73 -7.79
C PRO A 248 -5.33 6.15 -7.67
N LYS A 249 -4.83 6.75 -8.75
CA LYS A 249 -4.35 8.15 -8.74
C LYS A 249 -5.48 9.16 -8.50
N ALA A 250 -6.73 8.78 -8.72
CA ALA A 250 -7.89 9.59 -8.35
C ALA A 250 -7.95 9.89 -6.85
N LEU A 251 -7.37 9.02 -6.02
CA LEU A 251 -7.27 9.24 -4.58
C LEU A 251 -6.48 10.50 -4.23
N ILE A 252 -5.55 10.94 -5.09
CA ILE A 252 -4.78 12.18 -4.85
C ILE A 252 -5.73 13.39 -4.84
N ALA A 253 -6.64 13.47 -5.81
CA ALA A 253 -7.62 14.55 -5.87
C ALA A 253 -8.61 14.48 -4.70
N LEU A 254 -9.08 13.28 -4.35
CA LEU A 254 -10.00 13.11 -3.21
C LEU A 254 -9.34 13.49 -1.88
N VAL A 255 -8.11 13.04 -1.64
CA VAL A 255 -7.33 13.38 -0.45
C VAL A 255 -7.06 14.89 -0.40
N ALA A 256 -6.65 15.50 -1.52
CA ALA A 256 -6.45 16.95 -1.57
C ALA A 256 -7.73 17.74 -1.29
N GLY A 257 -8.90 17.28 -1.77
CA GLY A 257 -10.19 17.89 -1.43
C GLY A 257 -10.55 17.76 0.05
N MET A 258 -10.24 16.62 0.68
CA MET A 258 -10.41 16.45 2.13
C MET A 258 -9.47 17.35 2.93
N LEU A 259 -8.20 17.47 2.52
CA LEU A 259 -7.23 18.37 3.15
C LEU A 259 -7.67 19.84 3.01
N ALA A 260 -8.23 20.22 1.87
CA ALA A 260 -8.80 21.55 1.67
C ALA A 260 -10.03 21.81 2.56
N ALA A 261 -10.88 20.80 2.79
CA ALA A 261 -12.01 20.92 3.71
C ALA A 261 -11.56 21.20 5.15
N VAL A 262 -10.53 20.49 5.59
CA VAL A 262 -9.89 20.71 6.89
C VAL A 262 -9.23 22.09 6.94
N ALA A 263 -8.47 22.46 5.91
CA ALA A 263 -7.80 23.78 5.82
C ALA A 263 -8.80 24.93 5.94
N ALA A 264 -9.94 24.81 5.27
CA ALA A 264 -10.97 25.82 5.24
C ALA A 264 -11.90 25.80 6.46
N ALA A 265 -11.73 24.83 7.39
CA ALA A 265 -12.64 24.55 8.49
C ALA A 265 -14.11 24.46 8.05
N ARG A 266 -14.36 23.81 6.91
CA ARG A 266 -15.69 23.69 6.28
C ARG A 266 -16.11 22.23 6.17
N PRO A 267 -17.43 21.93 6.28
CA PRO A 267 -17.92 20.57 6.15
C PRO A 267 -17.68 20.02 4.74
N LEU A 268 -17.17 18.78 4.65
CA LEU A 268 -16.93 18.10 3.38
C LEU A 268 -18.23 17.67 2.68
N LEU A 269 -19.26 17.33 3.46
CA LEU A 269 -20.45 16.65 2.97
C LEU A 269 -21.19 17.41 1.84
N PRO A 270 -21.41 18.74 1.91
CA PRO A 270 -22.05 19.48 0.83
C PRO A 270 -21.24 19.49 -0.47
N ALA A 271 -19.91 19.48 -0.38
CA ALA A 271 -19.00 19.49 -1.52
C ALA A 271 -18.74 18.08 -2.10
N LEU A 272 -19.08 17.03 -1.34
CA LEU A 272 -18.75 15.65 -1.68
C LEU A 272 -19.29 15.20 -3.06
N PRO A 273 -20.54 15.49 -3.46
CA PRO A 273 -21.03 15.11 -4.78
C PRO A 273 -20.21 15.73 -5.92
N ALA A 274 -19.88 17.02 -5.81
CA ALA A 274 -19.08 17.73 -6.79
C ALA A 274 -17.63 17.25 -6.81
N LEU A 275 -17.05 16.95 -5.64
CA LEU A 275 -15.70 16.39 -5.53
C LEU A 275 -15.63 14.99 -6.17
N LEU A 276 -16.58 14.11 -5.88
CA LEU A 276 -16.63 12.76 -6.44
C LEU A 276 -16.90 12.77 -7.95
N LEU A 277 -17.94 13.48 -8.40
CA LEU A 277 -18.31 13.55 -9.80
C LEU A 277 -17.25 14.29 -10.63
N GLY A 278 -16.74 15.42 -10.13
CA GLY A 278 -15.68 16.18 -10.79
C GLY A 278 -14.38 15.37 -10.91
N THR A 279 -13.98 14.66 -9.85
CA THR A 279 -12.83 13.75 -9.90
C THR A 279 -13.07 12.60 -10.89
N ALA A 280 -14.28 12.02 -10.92
CA ALA A 280 -14.63 10.96 -11.87
C ALA A 280 -14.61 11.44 -13.32
N VAL A 281 -15.17 12.62 -13.61
CA VAL A 281 -15.12 13.26 -14.93
C VAL A 281 -13.67 13.46 -15.36
N TYR A 282 -12.84 14.02 -14.48
CA TYR A 282 -11.44 14.26 -14.81
C TYR A 282 -10.63 12.96 -14.99
N GLU A 283 -10.66 12.02 -14.04
CA GLU A 283 -9.79 10.83 -14.06
C GLU A 283 -10.29 9.70 -14.95
N LEU A 284 -11.60 9.47 -15.02
CA LEU A 284 -12.18 8.32 -15.73
C LEU A 284 -12.59 8.66 -17.16
N LEU A 285 -12.85 9.93 -17.48
CA LEU A 285 -13.20 10.38 -18.82
C LEU A 285 -12.02 11.12 -19.48
N LEU A 286 -11.62 12.29 -18.95
CA LEU A 286 -10.63 13.15 -19.61
C LEU A 286 -9.22 12.55 -19.58
N TYR A 287 -8.72 12.13 -18.42
CA TYR A 287 -7.37 11.59 -18.29
C TYR A 287 -7.22 10.23 -19.01
N GLN A 288 -8.30 9.44 -19.08
CA GLN A 288 -8.30 8.22 -19.91
C GLN A 288 -8.13 8.54 -21.39
N CYS A 289 -8.68 9.64 -21.91
CA CYS A 289 -8.46 10.06 -23.29
C CYS A 289 -6.96 10.37 -23.55
N ARG A 290 -6.29 11.05 -22.60
CA ARG A 290 -4.84 11.29 -22.67
C ARG A 290 -4.05 9.99 -22.73
N TYR A 291 -4.47 8.96 -21.98
CA TYR A 291 -3.84 7.64 -22.05
C TYR A 291 -4.12 6.92 -23.37
N GLN A 292 -5.32 7.02 -23.94
CA GLN A 292 -5.64 6.47 -25.26
C GLN A 292 -4.79 7.11 -26.35
N LEU A 293 -4.63 8.44 -26.32
CA LEU A 293 -3.77 9.14 -27.28
C LEU A 293 -2.32 8.66 -27.19
N ASN A 294 -1.80 8.50 -25.98
CA ASN A 294 -0.46 7.97 -25.75
C ASN A 294 -0.30 6.54 -26.33
N ASP A 295 -1.31 5.68 -26.17
CA ASP A 295 -1.28 4.31 -26.71
C ASP A 295 -1.38 4.30 -28.24
N LEU A 296 -2.20 5.18 -28.83
CA LEU A 296 -2.31 5.32 -30.28
C LEU A 296 -1.00 5.77 -30.92
N ARG A 297 -0.35 6.80 -30.34
CA ARG A 297 0.94 7.30 -30.82
C ARG A 297 2.10 6.33 -30.55
N GLY A 298 1.99 5.52 -29.49
CA GLY A 298 3.00 4.55 -29.08
C GLY A 298 2.75 3.12 -29.56
N ILE A 299 1.83 2.89 -30.50
CA ILE A 299 1.30 1.55 -30.79
C ILE A 299 2.38 0.53 -31.20
N ARG A 300 3.34 0.93 -32.04
CA ARG A 300 4.45 0.07 -32.46
C ARG A 300 5.38 -0.23 -31.28
N GLU A 301 5.80 0.81 -30.57
CA GLU A 301 6.64 0.67 -29.36
C GLU A 301 5.98 -0.21 -28.28
N ASP A 302 4.65 -0.24 -28.22
CA ASP A 302 3.88 -1.06 -27.28
C ASP A 302 3.72 -2.51 -27.75
N GLN A 303 3.72 -2.77 -29.07
CA GLN A 303 3.66 -4.11 -29.66
C GLN A 303 5.00 -4.85 -29.53
N ASP A 304 6.10 -4.11 -29.66
CA ASP A 304 7.47 -4.63 -29.58
C ASP A 304 8.00 -4.73 -28.14
N ASP A 305 7.19 -4.33 -27.15
CA ASP A 305 7.59 -4.27 -25.75
C ASP A 305 7.71 -5.67 -25.11
N VAL A 306 8.82 -5.93 -24.42
CA VAL A 306 9.07 -7.19 -23.68
C VAL A 306 8.01 -7.47 -22.60
N ALA A 307 7.32 -6.44 -22.11
CA ALA A 307 6.24 -6.52 -21.14
C ALA A 307 4.85 -6.24 -21.77
N ARG A 308 4.69 -6.41 -23.09
CA ARG A 308 3.41 -6.15 -23.80
C ARG A 308 2.19 -6.79 -23.12
N ALA A 309 2.33 -8.03 -22.64
CA ALA A 309 1.25 -8.80 -22.04
C ALA A 309 0.77 -8.23 -20.69
N THR A 310 1.68 -7.64 -19.90
CA THR A 310 1.35 -7.09 -18.57
C THR A 310 0.98 -5.61 -18.61
N ARG A 311 1.34 -4.90 -19.69
CA ARG A 311 1.06 -3.46 -19.85
C ARG A 311 -0.39 -3.13 -20.24
N GLY A 312 -1.18 -4.11 -20.68
CA GLY A 312 -2.61 -3.96 -20.96
C GLY A 312 -2.95 -2.83 -21.95
N ARG A 313 -2.06 -2.57 -22.92
CA ARG A 313 -2.17 -1.55 -23.97
C ARG A 313 -3.30 -1.87 -24.96
N LEU A 314 -3.54 -0.98 -25.92
CA LEU A 314 -4.58 -1.14 -26.95
C LEU A 314 -4.43 -2.51 -27.66
N PRO A 315 -5.45 -3.40 -27.57
CA PRO A 315 -5.37 -4.70 -28.25
C PRO A 315 -5.51 -4.53 -29.76
N VAL A 316 -4.52 -5.03 -30.50
CA VAL A 316 -4.50 -4.98 -31.97
C VAL A 316 -4.44 -6.41 -32.50
N VAL A 317 -5.42 -6.79 -33.32
CA VAL A 317 -5.40 -8.02 -34.10
C VAL A 317 -4.58 -7.78 -35.38
N PRO A 318 -3.70 -8.70 -35.82
CA PRO A 318 -2.98 -8.59 -37.09
C PRO A 318 -3.93 -8.23 -38.24
N GLY A 319 -3.55 -7.27 -39.08
CA GLY A 319 -4.38 -6.79 -40.20
C GLY A 319 -5.57 -5.88 -39.84
N ARG A 320 -5.86 -5.64 -38.54
CA ARG A 320 -7.02 -4.81 -38.10
C ARG A 320 -6.64 -3.53 -37.36
N LEU A 321 -5.44 -3.00 -37.61
CA LEU A 321 -4.93 -1.78 -36.97
C LEU A 321 -5.89 -0.60 -37.12
N GLY A 322 -6.37 -0.32 -38.35
CA GLY A 322 -7.27 0.81 -38.60
C GLY A 322 -8.57 0.75 -37.80
N SER A 323 -9.16 -0.45 -37.64
CA SER A 323 -10.37 -0.63 -36.83
C SER A 323 -10.10 -0.44 -35.34
N ALA A 324 -8.96 -0.89 -34.82
CA ALA A 324 -8.57 -0.65 -33.43
C ALA A 324 -8.35 0.85 -33.14
N VAL A 325 -7.68 1.56 -34.05
CA VAL A 325 -7.47 3.01 -33.97
C VAL A 325 -8.81 3.75 -33.96
N ARG A 326 -9.69 3.46 -34.93
CA ARG A 326 -11.02 4.06 -35.03
C ARG A 326 -11.88 3.80 -33.79
N ALA A 327 -11.90 2.57 -33.28
CA ALA A 327 -12.66 2.25 -32.07
C ALA A 327 -12.15 3.02 -30.84
N SER A 328 -10.83 3.16 -30.69
CA SER A 328 -10.23 3.95 -29.62
C SER A 328 -10.57 5.45 -29.73
N LEU A 329 -10.50 6.02 -30.95
CA LEU A 329 -10.86 7.42 -31.20
C LEU A 329 -12.35 7.70 -30.95
N VAL A 330 -13.25 6.83 -31.41
CA VAL A 330 -14.68 6.94 -31.11
C VAL A 330 -14.93 6.90 -29.60
N ALA A 331 -14.29 5.95 -28.90
CA ALA A 331 -14.45 5.85 -27.44
C ALA A 331 -13.84 7.05 -26.69
N ALA A 332 -12.81 7.71 -27.23
CA ALA A 332 -12.29 8.96 -26.69
C ALA A 332 -13.28 10.12 -26.94
N GLY A 333 -13.87 10.20 -28.14
CA GLY A 333 -14.91 11.19 -28.46
C GLY A 333 -16.14 11.06 -27.55
N VAL A 334 -16.64 9.83 -27.35
CA VAL A 334 -17.74 9.56 -26.42
C VAL A 334 -17.40 9.99 -24.99
N ARG A 335 -16.18 9.76 -24.52
CA ARG A 335 -15.73 10.22 -23.19
C ARG A 335 -15.74 11.73 -23.06
N ILE A 336 -15.24 12.44 -24.08
CA ILE A 336 -15.23 13.91 -24.08
C ILE A 336 -16.67 14.42 -24.05
N TYR A 337 -17.56 13.85 -24.88
CA TYR A 337 -18.98 14.18 -24.88
C TYR A 337 -19.63 13.96 -23.51
N LEU A 338 -19.41 12.81 -22.88
CA LEU A 338 -19.90 12.51 -21.53
C LEU A 338 -19.27 13.44 -20.47
N ALA A 339 -17.99 13.78 -20.59
CA ALA A 339 -17.32 14.68 -19.67
C ALA A 339 -17.94 16.08 -19.72
N VAL A 340 -18.18 16.61 -20.91
CA VAL A 340 -18.88 17.90 -21.11
C VAL A 340 -20.30 17.80 -20.56
N GLY A 341 -21.07 16.80 -20.96
CA GLY A 341 -22.45 16.59 -20.51
C GLY A 341 -22.57 16.52 -18.99
N LEU A 342 -21.75 15.71 -18.32
CA LEU A 342 -21.74 15.59 -16.85
C LEU A 342 -21.27 16.88 -16.16
N THR A 343 -20.33 17.60 -16.76
CA THR A 343 -19.85 18.88 -16.21
C THR A 343 -20.95 19.93 -16.20
N LEU A 344 -21.82 19.98 -17.22
CA LEU A 344 -22.91 20.95 -17.29
C LEU A 344 -23.93 20.82 -16.14
N PHE A 345 -24.03 19.65 -15.50
CA PHE A 345 -24.87 19.43 -14.33
C PHE A 345 -24.22 19.87 -13.00
N LEU A 346 -22.94 20.26 -13.01
CA LEU A 346 -22.23 20.72 -11.83
C LEU A 346 -22.39 22.24 -11.63
N PRO A 347 -22.21 22.77 -10.40
CA PRO A 347 -22.24 24.22 -10.16
C PRO A 347 -21.24 24.99 -11.04
N ARG A 348 -21.59 26.19 -11.51
CA ARG A 348 -20.74 27.01 -12.40
C ARG A 348 -19.28 27.16 -11.94
N PRO A 349 -18.97 27.38 -10.64
CA PRO A 349 -17.57 27.43 -10.18
C PRO A 349 -16.82 26.11 -10.43
N VAL A 350 -17.49 24.98 -10.21
CA VAL A 350 -16.94 23.63 -10.45
C VAL A 350 -16.72 23.39 -11.95
N GLN A 351 -17.61 23.88 -12.79
CA GLN A 351 -17.43 23.84 -14.26
C GLN A 351 -16.15 24.58 -14.68
N GLY A 352 -15.92 25.77 -14.12
CA GLY A 352 -14.70 26.55 -14.38
C GLY A 352 -13.43 25.81 -13.98
N VAL A 353 -13.43 25.18 -12.79
CA VAL A 353 -12.30 24.36 -12.32
C VAL A 353 -12.04 23.17 -13.25
N LEU A 354 -13.09 22.46 -13.68
CA LEU A 354 -12.95 21.32 -14.59
C LEU A 354 -12.49 21.75 -15.99
N ALA A 355 -12.96 22.88 -16.50
CA ALA A 355 -12.52 23.45 -17.76
C ALA A 355 -11.04 23.83 -17.71
N ALA A 356 -10.60 24.50 -16.64
CA ALA A 356 -9.20 24.84 -16.42
C ALA A 356 -8.31 23.60 -16.31
N ALA A 357 -8.76 22.57 -15.56
CA ALA A 357 -8.05 21.30 -15.45
C ALA A 357 -7.97 20.54 -16.78
N ALA A 358 -9.04 20.57 -17.58
CA ALA A 358 -9.07 19.99 -18.92
C ALA A 358 -8.08 20.70 -19.86
N ALA A 359 -8.06 22.04 -19.85
CA ALA A 359 -7.10 22.84 -20.62
C ALA A 359 -5.65 22.54 -20.19
N ALA A 360 -5.37 22.52 -18.89
CA ALA A 360 -4.06 22.15 -18.35
C ALA A 360 -3.65 20.73 -18.77
N LEU A 361 -4.58 19.76 -18.76
CA LEU A 361 -4.32 18.40 -19.23
C LEU A 361 -3.96 18.36 -20.72
N VAL A 362 -4.63 19.15 -21.56
CA VAL A 362 -4.29 19.27 -22.99
C VAL A 362 -2.88 19.85 -23.15
N VAL A 363 -2.56 20.95 -22.47
CA VAL A 363 -1.21 21.55 -22.48
C VAL A 363 -0.15 20.53 -22.05
N LEU A 364 -0.37 19.83 -20.93
CA LEU A 364 0.54 18.79 -20.45
C LEU A 364 0.69 17.64 -21.45
N THR A 365 -0.36 17.31 -22.19
CA THR A 365 -0.32 16.28 -23.23
C THR A 365 0.54 16.74 -24.39
N VAL A 366 0.39 17.98 -24.85
CA VAL A 366 1.22 18.56 -25.91
C VAL A 366 2.69 18.64 -25.48
N LEU A 367 2.97 19.15 -24.28
CA LEU A 367 4.32 19.25 -23.73
C LEU A 367 4.97 17.88 -23.58
N TYR A 368 4.23 16.88 -23.11
CA TYR A 368 4.70 15.50 -23.01
C TYR A 368 5.10 14.95 -24.38
N GLU A 369 4.26 15.13 -25.38
CA GLU A 369 4.48 14.63 -26.73
C GLU A 369 5.64 15.35 -27.44
N ALA A 370 5.76 16.68 -27.22
CA ALA A 370 6.90 17.46 -27.69
C ALA A 370 8.21 16.97 -27.03
N ALA A 371 8.21 16.78 -25.70
CA ALA A 371 9.37 16.25 -24.98
C ALA A 371 9.74 14.83 -25.44
N ARG A 372 8.74 13.96 -25.69
CA ARG A 372 8.93 12.61 -26.24
C ARG A 372 9.49 12.65 -27.67
N ALA A 373 9.04 13.59 -28.50
CA ALA A 373 9.57 13.77 -29.84
C ALA A 373 11.01 14.27 -29.83
N TRP A 374 11.31 15.27 -28.98
CA TRP A 374 12.67 15.80 -28.79
C TRP A 374 13.63 14.74 -28.26
N ALA A 375 13.18 13.90 -27.33
CA ALA A 375 13.97 12.77 -26.81
C ALA A 375 14.45 11.83 -27.91
N ARG A 376 13.70 11.66 -29.02
CA ARG A 376 14.11 10.82 -30.16
C ARG A 376 15.35 11.35 -30.90
N GLY A 377 15.63 12.65 -30.80
CA GLY A 377 16.83 13.27 -31.38
C GLY A 377 17.96 13.53 -30.38
N ALA A 378 17.71 13.42 -29.07
CA ALA A 378 18.66 13.78 -28.02
C ALA A 378 18.83 12.65 -26.98
N ASP A 379 19.79 11.74 -27.22
CA ASP A 379 20.06 10.58 -26.36
C ASP A 379 20.43 10.93 -24.91
N ARG A 380 20.85 12.17 -24.62
CA ARG A 380 21.33 12.57 -23.28
C ARG A 380 20.24 13.09 -22.34
N HIS A 381 19.09 13.52 -22.85
CA HIS A 381 18.07 14.23 -22.05
C HIS A 381 16.66 13.64 -22.18
N GLY A 382 16.52 12.44 -22.74
CA GLY A 382 15.21 11.81 -22.96
C GLY A 382 14.34 11.67 -21.71
N TRP A 383 14.96 11.62 -20.52
CA TRP A 383 14.25 11.58 -19.24
C TRP A 383 13.43 12.84 -18.95
N ALA A 384 13.69 13.97 -19.62
CA ALA A 384 12.94 15.21 -19.46
C ALA A 384 11.43 15.05 -19.76
N ALA A 385 11.05 14.04 -20.55
CA ALA A 385 9.65 13.67 -20.77
C ALA A 385 8.90 13.25 -19.48
N VAL A 386 9.63 12.96 -18.39
CA VAL A 386 9.06 12.71 -17.06
C VAL A 386 8.47 13.98 -16.45
N LEU A 387 8.99 15.18 -16.77
CA LEU A 387 8.56 16.42 -16.12
C LEU A 387 7.07 16.74 -16.37
N PRO A 388 6.55 16.72 -17.62
CA PRO A 388 5.11 16.94 -17.84
C PRO A 388 4.21 15.88 -17.18
N LEU A 389 4.72 14.66 -17.00
CA LEU A 389 4.00 13.59 -16.31
C LEU A 389 3.95 13.83 -14.79
N ALA A 390 5.04 14.32 -14.21
CA ALA A 390 5.11 14.72 -12.80
C ALA A 390 4.12 15.86 -12.50
N VAL A 391 4.04 16.86 -13.37
CA VAL A 391 3.05 17.95 -13.24
C VAL A 391 1.61 17.44 -13.30
N GLY A 392 1.36 16.29 -13.96
CA GLY A 392 0.06 15.62 -13.90
C GLY A 392 -0.37 15.20 -12.49
N TYR A 393 0.55 15.00 -11.55
CA TYR A 393 0.24 14.76 -10.14
C TYR A 393 -0.05 16.07 -9.38
N ALA A 394 0.69 17.13 -9.69
CA ALA A 394 0.40 18.48 -9.20
C ALA A 394 -1.02 18.91 -9.57
N LEU A 395 -1.40 18.70 -10.84
CA LEU A 395 -2.73 19.01 -11.35
C LEU A 395 -3.84 18.22 -10.61
N ARG A 396 -3.58 16.98 -10.19
CA ARG A 396 -4.54 16.20 -9.38
C ARG A 396 -4.72 16.78 -7.98
N ALA A 397 -3.62 17.13 -7.33
CA ALA A 397 -3.65 17.73 -6.00
C ALA A 397 -4.37 19.09 -6.04
N ALA A 398 -4.00 19.95 -6.99
CA ALA A 398 -4.65 21.24 -7.21
C ALA A 398 -6.14 21.09 -7.56
N LEU A 399 -6.49 20.16 -8.46
CA LEU A 399 -7.88 19.89 -8.84
C LEU A 399 -8.73 19.51 -7.62
N GLY A 400 -8.25 18.58 -6.79
CA GLY A 400 -8.98 18.13 -5.60
C GLY A 400 -9.33 19.27 -4.65
N ALA A 401 -8.33 20.08 -4.30
CA ALA A 401 -8.52 21.26 -3.46
C ALA A 401 -9.44 22.29 -4.11
N ALA A 402 -9.23 22.60 -5.41
CA ALA A 402 -10.04 23.57 -6.14
C ALA A 402 -11.51 23.14 -6.27
N LEU A 403 -11.79 21.85 -6.53
CA LEU A 403 -13.15 21.30 -6.58
C LEU A 403 -13.88 21.50 -5.25
N PHE A 404 -13.20 21.26 -4.12
CA PHE A 404 -13.77 21.48 -2.80
C PHE A 404 -14.15 22.94 -2.56
N HIS A 405 -13.23 23.88 -2.83
CA HIS A 405 -13.50 25.32 -2.64
C HIS A 405 -14.63 25.81 -3.55
N ALA A 406 -14.58 25.44 -4.83
CA ALA A 406 -15.60 25.81 -5.80
C ALA A 406 -17.00 25.26 -5.44
N ALA A 407 -17.08 24.04 -4.93
CA ALA A 407 -18.33 23.44 -4.49
C ALA A 407 -18.85 24.04 -3.16
N SER A 408 -17.95 24.54 -2.32
CA SER A 408 -18.28 25.14 -1.02
C SER A 408 -18.55 26.65 -1.09
N GLY A 409 -18.73 27.20 -2.29
CA GLY A 409 -18.97 28.64 -2.52
C GLY A 409 -17.77 29.54 -2.20
N GLY A 410 -16.57 28.97 -2.05
CA GLY A 410 -15.34 29.74 -1.84
C GLY A 410 -14.62 30.01 -3.16
N ALA A 411 -13.88 31.13 -3.22
CA ALA A 411 -12.84 31.27 -4.23
C ALA A 411 -11.77 30.19 -4.01
N VAL A 412 -11.15 29.71 -5.09
CA VAL A 412 -9.99 28.81 -4.99
C VAL A 412 -8.82 29.63 -4.42
N PRO A 413 -8.38 29.39 -3.18
CA PRO A 413 -7.28 30.16 -2.62
C PRO A 413 -5.98 29.71 -3.29
N VAL A 414 -5.15 30.68 -3.69
CA VAL A 414 -3.78 30.44 -4.17
C VAL A 414 -2.82 30.88 -3.06
N ASP A 415 -3.05 30.36 -1.86
CA ASP A 415 -2.26 30.64 -0.65
C ASP A 415 -1.10 29.66 -0.49
N GLY A 416 -0.31 29.85 0.57
CA GLY A 416 0.93 29.09 0.80
C GLY A 416 0.73 27.57 0.86
N TRP A 417 -0.32 27.09 1.53
CA TRP A 417 -0.57 25.65 1.64
C TRP A 417 -1.06 25.05 0.33
N PHE A 418 -1.88 25.76 -0.46
CA PHE A 418 -2.34 25.29 -1.77
C PHE A 418 -1.16 25.13 -2.74
N VAL A 419 -0.26 26.12 -2.76
CA VAL A 419 0.96 26.08 -3.56
C VAL A 419 1.87 24.93 -3.09
N ALA A 420 2.08 24.80 -1.77
CA ALA A 420 2.90 23.73 -1.20
C ALA A 420 2.36 22.34 -1.53
N LEU A 421 1.04 22.13 -1.43
CA LEU A 421 0.36 20.87 -1.78
C LEU A 421 0.51 20.54 -3.28
N THR A 422 0.42 21.55 -4.14
CA THR A 422 0.58 21.40 -5.59
C THR A 422 2.03 21.02 -5.95
N LEU A 423 3.02 21.71 -5.37
CA LEU A 423 4.43 21.40 -5.54
C LEU A 423 4.78 20.02 -4.97
N LEU A 424 4.22 19.66 -3.81
CA LEU A 424 4.35 18.33 -3.21
C LEU A 424 3.83 17.26 -4.18
N GLY A 425 2.67 17.49 -4.80
CA GLY A 425 2.13 16.63 -5.85
C GLY A 425 3.10 16.48 -7.03
N ALA A 426 3.72 17.57 -7.49
CA ALA A 426 4.72 17.54 -8.57
C ALA A 426 5.95 16.70 -8.20
N ALA A 427 6.53 16.94 -7.02
CA ALA A 427 7.71 16.22 -6.55
C ALA A 427 7.43 14.73 -6.35
N PHE A 428 6.29 14.40 -5.73
CA PHE A 428 5.84 13.02 -5.57
C PHE A 428 5.63 12.33 -6.93
N GLY A 429 5.01 13.04 -7.88
CA GLY A 429 4.83 12.57 -9.25
C GLY A 429 6.16 12.30 -9.95
N LEU A 430 7.14 13.19 -9.79
CA LEU A 430 8.48 13.03 -10.35
C LEU A 430 9.18 11.81 -9.75
N MET A 431 9.12 11.63 -8.43
CA MET A 431 9.66 10.47 -7.72
C MET A 431 9.04 9.16 -8.25
N PHE A 432 7.71 9.10 -8.30
CA PHE A 432 6.99 7.91 -8.74
C PHE A 432 7.24 7.59 -10.22
N VAL A 433 7.08 8.56 -11.12
CA VAL A 433 7.19 8.32 -12.57
C VAL A 433 8.63 7.94 -12.93
N SER A 434 9.64 8.65 -12.41
CA SER A 434 11.04 8.34 -12.69
C SER A 434 11.45 6.96 -12.18
N ALA A 435 11.04 6.57 -10.96
CA ALA A 435 11.31 5.23 -10.44
C ALA A 435 10.65 4.13 -11.27
N THR A 436 9.36 4.29 -11.61
CA THR A 436 8.62 3.30 -12.41
C THR A 436 9.15 3.18 -13.85
N TRP A 437 9.60 4.29 -14.44
CA TRP A 437 10.23 4.29 -15.76
C TRP A 437 11.64 3.72 -15.73
N ALA A 438 12.42 3.94 -14.68
CA ALA A 438 13.72 3.31 -14.52
C ALA A 438 13.59 1.78 -14.43
N LEU A 439 12.61 1.27 -13.67
CA LEU A 439 12.31 -0.17 -13.61
C LEU A 439 11.89 -0.73 -14.97
N HIS A 440 11.10 0.04 -15.74
CA HIS A 440 10.69 -0.36 -17.09
C HIS A 440 11.88 -0.39 -18.07
N ALA A 441 12.73 0.63 -18.03
CA ALA A 441 13.94 0.71 -18.84
C ALA A 441 14.88 -0.47 -18.56
N VAL A 442 15.07 -0.84 -17.28
CA VAL A 442 15.88 -2.00 -16.89
C VAL A 442 15.27 -3.29 -17.42
N CYS A 443 13.94 -3.43 -17.30
CA CYS A 443 13.20 -4.57 -17.84
C CYS A 443 13.41 -4.74 -19.35
N GLN A 444 13.49 -3.63 -20.10
CA GLN A 444 13.69 -3.64 -21.55
C GLN A 444 15.14 -3.88 -21.96
N ALA A 445 16.07 -3.15 -21.34
CA ALA A 445 17.49 -3.24 -21.67
C ALA A 445 18.06 -4.61 -21.28
N GLY A 446 17.96 -4.97 -19.99
CA GLY A 446 18.84 -5.98 -19.40
C GLY A 446 20.34 -5.62 -19.55
N PRO A 447 21.23 -6.29 -18.81
CA PRO A 447 22.66 -6.15 -18.96
C PRO A 447 23.13 -6.77 -20.28
N PRO A 448 24.34 -6.45 -20.74
CA PRO A 448 24.88 -6.95 -21.99
C PRO A 448 25.22 -8.42 -21.81
N THR A 449 25.04 -9.20 -22.87
CA THR A 449 25.53 -10.58 -22.98
C THR A 449 26.79 -10.51 -23.84
N GLY A 450 27.94 -10.11 -23.30
CA GLY A 450 29.16 -9.96 -24.09
C GLY A 450 30.36 -9.35 -23.35
N PRO A 451 31.55 -9.32 -23.97
CA PRO A 451 32.82 -8.87 -23.39
C PRO A 451 32.91 -7.35 -23.14
N ASP A 452 31.93 -6.56 -23.57
CA ASP A 452 31.92 -5.09 -23.52
C ASP A 452 31.77 -4.48 -22.10
N GLY A 453 31.93 -5.29 -21.05
CA GLY A 453 31.88 -4.86 -19.66
C GLY A 453 30.47 -4.63 -19.10
N PRO A 454 30.36 -4.15 -17.85
CA PRO A 454 29.08 -3.92 -17.18
C PRO A 454 28.37 -2.69 -17.80
N GLY A 455 27.19 -2.91 -18.39
CA GLY A 455 26.41 -1.85 -19.04
C GLY A 455 24.92 -2.18 -19.17
N TRP A 456 24.18 -1.40 -19.94
CA TRP A 456 22.78 -1.70 -20.30
C TRP A 456 22.66 -1.78 -21.82
N ARG A 457 21.84 -2.69 -22.35
CA ARG A 457 21.52 -2.73 -23.80
C ARG A 457 20.55 -1.60 -24.17
N LEU A 458 21.12 -0.41 -24.41
CA LEU A 458 20.35 0.81 -24.64
C LEU A 458 19.51 0.76 -25.93
N ASP A 459 19.92 -0.05 -26.91
CA ASP A 459 19.19 -0.29 -28.16
C ASP A 459 17.77 -0.82 -27.91
N ARG A 460 17.58 -1.65 -26.87
CA ARG A 460 16.29 -2.24 -26.50
C ARG A 460 15.41 -1.33 -25.65
N ALA A 461 16.00 -0.37 -24.95
CA ALA A 461 15.25 0.56 -24.12
C ALA A 461 14.61 1.67 -24.95
N ARG A 462 13.41 2.10 -24.55
CA ARG A 462 12.73 3.26 -25.13
C ARG A 462 13.60 4.50 -25.05
N VAL A 463 13.65 5.26 -26.14
CA VAL A 463 14.57 6.41 -26.25
C VAL A 463 14.43 7.42 -25.11
N HIS A 464 13.19 7.72 -24.70
CA HIS A 464 12.91 8.66 -23.61
C HIS A 464 13.16 8.07 -22.20
N GLU A 465 13.39 6.77 -22.07
CA GLU A 465 13.67 6.11 -20.80
C GLU A 465 15.18 5.81 -20.62
N ARG A 466 15.95 5.72 -21.72
CA ARG A 466 17.39 5.42 -21.73
C ARG A 466 18.22 6.27 -20.76
N GLY A 467 17.89 7.56 -20.65
CA GLY A 467 18.60 8.49 -19.76
C GLY A 467 18.56 8.07 -18.28
N LEU A 468 17.52 7.35 -17.85
CA LEU A 468 17.36 6.89 -16.48
C LEU A 468 18.30 5.73 -16.13
N LEU A 469 18.69 4.92 -17.12
CA LEU A 469 19.57 3.76 -16.91
C LEU A 469 20.97 4.16 -16.44
N ARG A 470 21.41 5.38 -16.72
CA ARG A 470 22.70 5.93 -16.23
C ARG A 470 22.77 6.05 -14.71
N HIS A 471 21.62 6.06 -14.05
CA HIS A 471 21.50 6.20 -12.61
C HIS A 471 21.28 4.86 -11.89
N VAL A 472 21.22 3.75 -12.64
CA VAL A 472 21.03 2.40 -12.11
C VAL A 472 22.29 1.59 -12.40
N ASP A 473 22.92 1.09 -11.34
CA ASP A 473 24.16 0.32 -11.49
C ASP A 473 23.86 -1.09 -12.03
N ALA A 474 24.53 -1.44 -13.14
CA ALA A 474 24.45 -2.76 -13.74
C ALA A 474 25.43 -3.77 -13.10
N ALA A 475 26.48 -3.29 -12.42
CA ALA A 475 27.56 -4.13 -11.87
C ALA A 475 27.05 -5.25 -10.93
N PRO A 476 26.06 -5.03 -10.03
CA PRO A 476 25.52 -6.09 -9.17
C PRO A 476 24.87 -7.26 -9.93
N TRP A 477 24.62 -7.08 -11.22
CA TRP A 477 23.87 -8.01 -12.06
C TRP A 477 24.66 -8.53 -13.26
N ALA A 478 25.89 -8.06 -13.46
CA ALA A 478 26.73 -8.41 -14.60
C ALA A 478 27.01 -9.93 -14.71
N SER A 479 27.06 -10.64 -13.58
CA SER A 479 27.28 -12.09 -13.52
C SER A 479 26.01 -12.94 -13.72
N ARG A 480 24.84 -12.32 -13.93
CA ARG A 480 23.55 -13.03 -14.04
C ARG A 480 22.74 -12.57 -15.26
N PRO A 481 23.23 -12.80 -16.49
CA PRO A 481 22.57 -12.36 -17.72
C PRO A 481 21.25 -13.11 -18.03
N ASP A 482 21.06 -14.28 -17.43
CA ASP A 482 19.92 -15.19 -17.62
C ASP A 482 18.66 -14.83 -16.80
N LEU A 483 18.74 -13.79 -15.96
CA LEU A 483 17.61 -13.38 -15.14
C LEU A 483 16.44 -12.86 -15.98
N ASP A 484 15.22 -13.14 -15.51
CA ASP A 484 14.05 -12.42 -15.98
C ASP A 484 14.04 -11.00 -15.40
N TRP A 485 14.49 -10.04 -16.19
CA TRP A 485 14.58 -8.62 -15.84
C TRP A 485 13.26 -7.99 -15.42
N ARG A 486 12.11 -8.61 -15.72
CA ARG A 486 10.81 -8.18 -15.19
C ARG A 486 10.72 -8.35 -13.68
N THR A 487 11.44 -9.32 -13.12
CA THR A 487 11.37 -9.71 -11.71
C THR A 487 12.51 -9.15 -10.86
N VAL A 488 13.47 -8.47 -11.47
CA VAL A 488 14.63 -7.91 -10.78
C VAL A 488 14.24 -6.62 -10.05
N PRO A 489 14.47 -6.50 -8.73
CA PRO A 489 14.29 -5.25 -7.98
C PRO A 489 15.49 -4.33 -8.23
N ALA A 490 15.57 -3.79 -9.44
CA ALA A 490 16.79 -3.15 -9.95
C ALA A 490 17.23 -1.89 -9.20
N LEU A 491 16.30 -1.23 -8.49
CA LEU A 491 16.59 -0.02 -7.71
C LEU A 491 17.09 -0.30 -6.28
N ALA A 492 17.07 -1.57 -5.83
CA ALA A 492 17.39 -1.95 -4.46
C ALA A 492 18.90 -2.00 -4.12
N PRO A 493 19.81 -2.46 -5.01
CA PRO A 493 21.22 -2.65 -4.64
C PRO A 493 21.99 -1.33 -4.59
N VAL A 494 21.95 -0.52 -5.66
CA VAL A 494 22.64 0.77 -5.79
C VAL A 494 21.95 1.63 -6.84
N THR A 495 21.52 2.83 -6.46
CA THR A 495 21.09 3.88 -7.41
C THR A 495 21.90 5.14 -7.15
N SER A 496 22.17 5.95 -8.18
CA SER A 496 22.89 7.22 -8.01
C SER A 496 22.08 8.18 -7.14
N LEU A 497 22.73 9.00 -6.32
CA LEU A 497 22.07 10.11 -5.61
C LEU A 497 21.45 11.12 -6.56
N ARG A 498 22.09 11.29 -7.71
CA ARG A 498 21.64 12.18 -8.77
C ARG A 498 20.52 11.55 -9.60
N ALA A 499 20.06 10.34 -9.26
CA ALA A 499 18.90 9.75 -9.90
C ALA A 499 17.69 10.69 -9.71
N PRO A 500 16.91 10.98 -10.77
CA PRO A 500 15.74 11.84 -10.65
C PRO A 500 14.75 11.39 -9.57
N SER A 501 14.61 10.08 -9.35
CA SER A 501 13.78 9.51 -8.29
C SER A 501 14.24 9.89 -6.89
N ASN A 502 15.56 9.92 -6.68
CA ASN A 502 16.17 10.12 -5.37
C ASN A 502 16.15 11.61 -5.01
N LEU A 503 16.48 12.48 -5.98
CA LEU A 503 16.31 13.93 -5.85
C LEU A 503 14.86 14.32 -5.60
N ALA A 504 13.93 13.71 -6.34
CA ALA A 504 12.51 13.96 -6.16
C ALA A 504 11.97 13.44 -4.82
N PHE A 505 12.51 12.33 -4.29
CA PHE A 505 12.19 11.87 -2.93
C PHE A 505 12.60 12.92 -1.88
N VAL A 506 13.81 13.46 -1.97
CA VAL A 506 14.27 14.54 -1.07
C VAL A 506 13.37 15.76 -1.19
N ALA A 507 13.03 16.18 -2.41
CA ALA A 507 12.11 17.29 -2.64
C ALA A 507 10.71 17.01 -2.08
N THR A 508 10.19 15.78 -2.24
CA THR A 508 8.88 15.38 -1.69
C THR A 508 8.88 15.45 -0.17
N ALA A 509 9.93 14.95 0.49
CA ALA A 509 10.08 15.03 1.93
C ALA A 509 10.15 16.48 2.43
N ALA A 510 10.95 17.33 1.76
CA ALA A 510 11.05 18.76 2.07
C ALA A 510 9.69 19.47 1.91
N LEU A 511 9.03 19.26 0.78
CA LEU A 511 7.73 19.87 0.48
C LEU A 511 6.61 19.35 1.38
N THR A 512 6.75 18.15 1.93
CA THR A 512 5.83 17.63 2.95
C THR A 512 5.92 18.45 4.23
N ALA A 513 7.13 18.81 4.65
CA ALA A 513 7.35 19.67 5.82
C ALA A 513 6.85 21.09 5.57
N VAL A 514 7.19 21.67 4.40
CA VAL A 514 6.68 22.98 3.96
C VAL A 514 5.15 22.99 3.97
N PHE A 515 4.51 21.99 3.37
CA PHE A 515 3.06 21.84 3.37
C PHE A 515 2.50 21.77 4.79
N ALA A 516 3.08 20.95 5.66
CA ALA A 516 2.59 20.82 7.04
C ALA A 516 2.66 22.15 7.82
N VAL A 517 3.76 22.91 7.69
CA VAL A 517 3.88 24.22 8.35
C VAL A 517 2.91 25.23 7.74
N ALA A 518 2.86 25.35 6.41
CA ALA A 518 1.96 26.28 5.73
C ALA A 518 0.47 25.97 5.99
N TRP A 519 0.15 24.69 6.22
CA TRP A 519 -1.21 24.23 6.50
C TRP A 519 -1.65 24.48 7.95
N VAL A 520 -0.71 24.40 8.91
CA VAL A 520 -0.99 24.67 10.34
C VAL A 520 -0.90 26.15 10.68
N GLU A 521 0.05 26.87 10.06
CA GLU A 521 0.28 28.29 10.27
C GLU A 521 0.19 29.05 8.93
N PRO A 522 -1.02 29.36 8.45
CA PRO A 522 -1.21 30.10 7.20
C PRO A 522 -0.52 31.47 7.20
N GLY A 523 -0.30 32.07 8.38
CA GLY A 523 0.39 33.35 8.57
C GLY A 523 1.91 33.26 8.77
N ALA A 524 2.49 32.05 8.82
CA ALA A 524 3.94 31.92 8.96
C ALA A 524 4.65 32.49 7.72
N GLY A 525 5.73 33.23 7.94
CA GLY A 525 6.50 33.81 6.85
C GLY A 525 7.17 32.72 5.99
N PRO A 526 7.48 33.00 4.71
CA PRO A 526 8.16 32.04 3.84
C PRO A 526 9.46 31.49 4.43
N GLY A 527 10.18 32.28 5.23
CA GLY A 527 11.40 31.85 5.92
C GLY A 527 11.19 30.67 6.87
N THR A 528 10.06 30.62 7.59
CA THR A 528 9.69 29.53 8.50
C THR A 528 9.33 28.26 7.73
N TRP A 529 8.64 28.40 6.59
CA TRP A 529 8.30 27.28 5.73
C TRP A 529 9.56 26.62 5.16
N TRP A 530 10.47 27.42 4.62
CA TRP A 530 11.68 26.93 3.97
C TRP A 530 12.70 26.35 4.95
N SER A 531 12.80 26.88 6.17
CA SER A 531 13.69 26.31 7.21
C SER A 531 13.24 24.92 7.65
N ALA A 532 11.94 24.71 7.86
CA ALA A 532 11.37 23.39 8.14
C ALA A 532 11.59 22.42 6.96
N GLY A 533 11.40 22.91 5.73
CA GLY A 533 11.71 22.16 4.51
C GLY A 533 13.17 21.73 4.42
N ALA A 534 14.10 22.65 4.71
CA ALA A 534 15.54 22.39 4.64
C ALA A 534 16.00 21.34 5.68
N ALA A 535 15.49 21.40 6.91
CA ALA A 535 15.80 20.42 7.95
C ALA A 535 15.38 19.00 7.52
N VAL A 536 14.16 18.84 7.01
CA VAL A 536 13.65 17.55 6.53
C VAL A 536 14.35 17.10 5.24
N ALA A 537 14.72 18.03 4.36
CA ALA A 537 15.50 17.73 3.15
C ALA A 537 16.86 17.12 3.48
N GLY A 538 17.59 17.70 4.45
CA GLY A 538 18.90 17.17 4.88
C GLY A 538 18.79 15.75 5.42
N ALA A 539 17.72 15.50 6.17
CA ALA A 539 17.40 14.22 6.77
C ALA A 539 17.02 13.14 5.72
N ALA A 540 16.15 13.48 4.76
CA ALA A 540 15.80 12.62 3.64
C ALA A 540 16.99 12.37 2.70
N GLY A 541 17.85 13.39 2.52
CA GLY A 541 19.12 13.29 1.80
C GLY A 541 20.05 12.27 2.44
N ALA A 542 20.20 12.28 3.77
CA ALA A 542 20.97 11.28 4.51
C ALA A 542 20.41 9.85 4.35
N ALA A 543 19.08 9.70 4.34
CA ALA A 543 18.42 8.41 4.09
C ALA A 543 18.59 7.91 2.64
N ALA A 544 18.61 8.82 1.65
CA ALA A 544 18.94 8.49 0.28
C ALA A 544 20.42 8.10 0.13
N LEU A 545 21.33 8.91 0.71
CA LEU A 545 22.78 8.69 0.77
C LEU A 545 23.12 7.29 1.26
N THR A 546 22.57 6.90 2.40
CA THR A 546 22.79 5.56 2.99
C THR A 546 22.28 4.40 2.14
N ARG A 547 21.29 4.61 1.26
CA ARG A 547 20.88 3.61 0.27
C ARG A 547 21.76 3.59 -0.97
N THR A 548 22.26 4.74 -1.40
CA THR A 548 23.10 4.85 -2.62
C THR A 548 24.54 4.39 -2.43
N SER A 549 25.07 4.42 -1.20
CA SER A 549 26.45 4.01 -0.89
C SER A 549 26.59 2.52 -0.55
N ALA A 550 25.53 1.73 -0.69
CA ALA A 550 25.45 0.35 -0.22
C ALA A 550 26.10 -0.68 -1.17
N ALA A 551 27.38 -0.48 -1.51
CA ALA A 551 28.22 -1.57 -2.02
C ALA A 551 28.64 -2.47 -0.82
N GLY A 552 27.87 -3.53 -0.53
CA GLY A 552 28.34 -4.62 0.35
C GLY A 552 27.25 -5.41 1.09
N PRO A 553 27.50 -6.69 1.45
CA PRO A 553 26.48 -7.61 1.94
C PRO A 553 26.17 -7.41 3.44
N GLY A 554 24.88 -7.42 3.82
CA GLY A 554 24.45 -7.67 5.21
C GLY A 554 23.22 -6.89 5.70
N GLY A 555 22.20 -7.63 6.16
CA GLY A 555 20.95 -7.12 6.75
C GLY A 555 21.08 -6.20 7.98
N ARG A 556 22.27 -6.16 8.63
CA ARG A 556 22.59 -5.18 9.69
C ARG A 556 22.53 -3.72 9.21
N ARG A 557 22.67 -3.49 7.89
CA ARG A 557 22.65 -2.14 7.29
C ARG A 557 21.24 -1.61 7.03
N ARG A 558 20.25 -2.48 6.78
CA ARG A 558 18.83 -2.09 6.72
C ARG A 558 18.34 -1.56 8.07
N ALA A 559 18.80 -2.19 9.16
CA ALA A 559 18.58 -1.73 10.53
C ALA A 559 19.25 -0.37 10.79
N ALA A 560 20.44 -0.12 10.26
CA ALA A 560 21.11 1.19 10.36
C ALA A 560 20.40 2.29 9.55
N THR A 561 19.90 2.01 8.33
CA THR A 561 19.03 2.97 7.59
C THR A 561 17.69 3.20 8.28
N ALA A 562 17.11 2.18 8.91
CA ALA A 562 15.87 2.32 9.67
C ALA A 562 16.11 3.12 10.96
N ALA A 563 17.23 2.89 11.64
CA ALA A 563 17.66 3.63 12.81
C ALA A 563 18.04 5.08 12.48
N LEU A 564 18.70 5.33 11.33
CA LEU A 564 19.01 6.68 10.86
C LEU A 564 17.73 7.40 10.43
N ALA A 565 16.81 6.75 9.72
CA ALA A 565 15.50 7.31 9.37
C ALA A 565 14.65 7.59 10.63
N ALA A 566 14.71 6.71 11.62
CA ALA A 566 14.07 6.91 12.92
C ALA A 566 14.72 8.04 13.72
N ALA A 567 16.06 8.14 13.73
CA ALA A 567 16.80 9.22 14.36
C ALA A 567 16.57 10.56 13.64
N VAL A 568 16.39 10.54 12.33
CA VAL A 568 16.00 11.68 11.49
C VAL A 568 14.57 12.11 11.77
N LEU A 569 13.63 11.17 11.90
CA LEU A 569 12.26 11.45 12.33
C LEU A 569 12.26 12.04 13.74
N LEU A 570 13.04 11.47 14.65
CA LEU A 570 13.21 11.97 16.01
C LEU A 570 13.89 13.34 16.05
N ALA A 571 14.88 13.61 15.19
CA ALA A 571 15.57 14.90 15.09
C ALA A 571 14.72 15.96 14.38
N GLY A 572 13.87 15.58 13.42
CA GLY A 572 12.88 16.46 12.80
C GLY A 572 11.76 16.82 13.77
N VAL A 573 11.29 15.83 14.55
CA VAL A 573 10.36 16.06 15.66
C VAL A 573 11.01 16.93 16.74
N ALA A 574 12.25 16.62 17.16
CA ALA A 574 12.98 17.39 18.16
C ALA A 574 13.34 18.80 17.68
N GLY A 575 13.72 18.98 16.42
CA GLY A 575 14.02 20.28 15.83
C GLY A 575 12.78 21.15 15.70
N ALA A 576 11.65 20.57 15.30
CA ALA A 576 10.39 21.27 15.24
C ALA A 576 9.75 21.50 16.64
N VAL A 577 10.19 20.76 17.67
CA VAL A 577 9.91 21.03 19.09
C VAL A 577 10.86 22.09 19.68
N ALA A 578 12.11 22.17 19.19
CA ALA A 578 13.14 23.09 19.67
C ALA A 578 13.04 24.50 19.07
N VAL A 579 12.40 24.66 17.91
CA VAL A 579 11.99 25.98 17.42
C VAL A 579 10.81 26.43 18.28
N THR A 580 11.12 27.22 19.30
CA THR A 580 10.20 27.75 20.34
C THR A 580 9.04 28.60 19.82
N THR A 581 8.94 28.80 18.51
CA THR A 581 7.93 29.64 17.85
C THR A 581 6.89 28.86 17.04
N VAL A 582 7.03 27.54 16.86
CA VAL A 582 6.04 26.73 16.13
C VAL A 582 5.08 26.06 17.13
N PRO A 583 3.75 26.17 16.98
CA PRO A 583 2.78 25.54 17.86
C PRO A 583 3.02 24.03 17.91
N ARG A 584 2.98 23.50 19.13
CA ARG A 584 3.42 22.16 19.56
C ARG A 584 2.84 20.96 18.75
N ALA A 585 1.89 21.17 17.85
CA ALA A 585 1.20 20.14 17.06
C ALA A 585 1.70 19.98 15.60
N ALA A 586 2.34 20.99 15.00
CA ALA A 586 2.85 20.93 13.62
C ALA A 586 3.91 19.84 13.34
N PRO A 587 4.83 19.50 14.28
CA PRO A 587 5.85 18.47 14.08
C PRO A 587 5.27 17.06 13.88
N LEU A 588 4.23 16.72 14.64
CA LEU A 588 3.58 15.40 14.64
C LEU A 588 2.71 15.21 13.38
N LEU A 589 2.11 16.29 12.90
CA LEU A 589 1.34 16.35 11.66
C LEU A 589 2.20 16.12 10.41
N ALA A 590 3.40 16.70 10.36
CA ALA A 590 4.35 16.48 9.27
C ALA A 590 4.90 15.04 9.24
N ALA A 591 4.94 14.38 10.41
CA ALA A 591 5.54 13.04 10.54
C ALA A 591 4.75 11.96 9.80
N VAL A 592 3.41 12.03 9.75
CA VAL A 592 2.59 11.01 9.08
C VAL A 592 2.76 11.03 7.56
N PRO A 593 2.57 12.15 6.83
CA PRO A 593 2.78 12.17 5.39
C PRO A 593 4.26 11.93 5.00
N LEU A 594 5.21 12.33 5.87
CA LEU A 594 6.63 12.02 5.68
C LEU A 594 6.90 10.52 5.82
N ALA A 595 6.37 9.87 6.87
CA ALA A 595 6.49 8.42 7.06
C ALA A 595 5.86 7.65 5.90
N VAL A 596 4.69 8.08 5.42
CA VAL A 596 4.03 7.52 4.23
C VAL A 596 4.92 7.69 2.99
N THR A 597 5.51 8.86 2.78
CA THR A 597 6.42 9.12 1.65
C THR A 597 7.66 8.23 1.71
N CYS A 598 8.29 8.10 2.87
CA CYS A 598 9.43 7.22 3.11
C CYS A 598 9.09 5.75 2.88
N ALA A 599 7.93 5.29 3.37
CA ALA A 599 7.45 3.93 3.18
C ALA A 599 7.13 3.64 1.71
N LEU A 600 6.47 4.55 1.00
CA LEU A 600 6.18 4.44 -0.43
C LEU A 600 7.46 4.40 -1.25
N TYR A 601 8.41 5.29 -0.97
CA TYR A 601 9.71 5.29 -1.65
C TYR A 601 10.48 3.99 -1.41
N GLY A 602 10.58 3.55 -0.15
CA GLY A 602 11.22 2.27 0.19
C GLY A 602 10.55 1.07 -0.49
N THR A 603 9.22 1.06 -0.55
CA THR A 603 8.46 0.03 -1.26
C THR A 603 8.77 0.07 -2.75
N LEU A 604 8.66 1.24 -3.41
CA LEU A 604 8.93 1.39 -4.84
C LEU A 604 10.33 0.94 -5.23
N THR A 605 11.34 1.30 -4.44
CA THR A 605 12.75 0.92 -4.71
C THR A 605 13.03 -0.57 -4.49
N SER A 606 12.20 -1.27 -3.71
CA SER A 606 12.36 -2.72 -3.44
C SER A 606 11.51 -3.61 -4.35
N LEU A 607 10.58 -3.04 -5.10
CA LEU A 607 9.75 -3.76 -6.07
C LEU A 607 10.49 -3.99 -7.39
N SER A 608 10.16 -5.10 -8.04
CA SER A 608 10.45 -5.32 -9.46
C SER A 608 9.33 -4.74 -10.34
N TYR A 609 9.60 -4.59 -11.64
CA TYR A 609 8.59 -4.10 -12.59
C TYR A 609 7.35 -5.01 -12.63
N ALA A 610 7.54 -6.32 -12.59
CA ALA A 610 6.46 -7.31 -12.53
C ALA A 610 5.64 -7.17 -11.25
N ALA A 611 6.28 -7.05 -10.08
CA ALA A 611 5.59 -6.91 -8.80
C ALA A 611 4.78 -5.61 -8.72
N LEU A 612 5.34 -4.51 -9.24
CA LEU A 612 4.64 -3.24 -9.35
C LEU A 612 3.38 -3.36 -10.23
N LYS A 613 3.46 -4.06 -11.36
CA LYS A 613 2.33 -4.25 -12.28
C LYS A 613 1.31 -5.28 -11.79
N SER A 614 1.73 -6.31 -11.05
CA SER A 614 0.81 -7.31 -10.49
C SER A 614 0.04 -6.80 -9.28
N SER A 615 0.59 -5.88 -8.50
CA SER A 615 -0.02 -5.35 -7.27
C SER A 615 -1.46 -4.83 -7.49
N GLY A 616 -1.72 -4.16 -8.61
CA GLY A 616 -3.07 -3.68 -8.96
C GLY A 616 -4.03 -4.81 -9.36
N ALA A 617 -3.52 -5.83 -10.06
CA ALA A 617 -4.30 -7.01 -10.45
C ALA A 617 -4.67 -7.86 -9.22
N ASP A 618 -3.76 -7.98 -8.26
CA ASP A 618 -3.97 -8.71 -7.01
C ASP A 618 -5.03 -8.03 -6.14
N LEU A 619 -5.02 -6.69 -6.06
CA LEU A 619 -6.07 -5.92 -5.38
C LEU A 619 -7.44 -6.12 -6.05
N LEU A 620 -7.51 -6.04 -7.39
CA LEU A 620 -8.74 -6.29 -8.14
C LEU A 620 -9.24 -7.74 -7.98
N ALA A 621 -8.35 -8.73 -7.93
CA ALA A 621 -8.68 -10.11 -7.68
C ALA A 621 -9.29 -10.28 -6.28
N ARG A 622 -8.70 -9.65 -5.26
CA ARG A 622 -9.22 -9.63 -3.88
C ARG A 622 -10.59 -8.96 -3.79
N LEU A 623 -10.79 -7.82 -4.45
CA LEU A 623 -12.09 -7.14 -4.52
C LEU A 623 -13.15 -8.00 -5.20
N ARG A 624 -12.82 -8.67 -6.31
CA ARG A 624 -13.72 -9.61 -6.99
C ARG A 624 -14.03 -10.84 -6.13
N ALA A 625 -13.06 -11.33 -5.36
CA ALA A 625 -13.28 -12.42 -4.41
C ALA A 625 -14.22 -11.97 -3.27
N GLY A 626 -14.01 -10.76 -2.74
CA GLY A 626 -14.90 -10.14 -1.75
C GLY A 626 -16.33 -9.95 -2.28
N ARG A 627 -16.49 -9.43 -3.49
CA ARG A 627 -17.81 -9.31 -4.15
C ARG A 627 -18.47 -10.67 -4.34
N ARG A 628 -17.71 -11.70 -4.75
CA ARG A 628 -18.22 -13.07 -4.89
C ARG A 628 -18.62 -13.68 -3.55
N ALA A 629 -17.90 -13.37 -2.48
CA ALA A 629 -18.26 -13.79 -1.13
C ALA A 629 -19.54 -13.07 -0.64
N LEU A 630 -19.66 -11.77 -0.88
CA LEU A 630 -20.86 -10.99 -0.55
C LEU A 630 -22.08 -11.49 -1.33
N PHE A 631 -21.92 -11.71 -2.64
CA PHE A 631 -22.99 -12.27 -3.48
C PHE A 631 -23.43 -13.66 -2.98
N ARG A 632 -22.49 -14.52 -2.60
CA ARG A 632 -22.78 -15.82 -1.98
C ARG A 632 -23.51 -15.69 -0.64
N ALA A 633 -23.11 -14.73 0.19
CA ALA A 633 -23.75 -14.47 1.47
C ALA A 633 -25.20 -13.97 1.30
N VAL A 634 -25.48 -13.17 0.27
CA VAL A 634 -26.83 -12.63 0.01
C VAL A 634 -27.76 -13.66 -0.64
N VAL A 635 -27.27 -14.41 -1.63
CA VAL A 635 -28.12 -15.25 -2.49
C VAL A 635 -28.07 -16.73 -2.09
N GLY A 636 -27.16 -17.10 -1.18
CA GLY A 636 -26.93 -18.48 -0.75
C GLY A 636 -25.98 -19.24 -1.69
N ASP A 637 -25.18 -20.13 -1.11
CA ASP A 637 -24.11 -20.86 -1.83
C ASP A 637 -24.63 -21.81 -2.92
N ALA A 638 -25.83 -22.36 -2.76
CA ALA A 638 -26.44 -23.23 -3.77
C ALA A 638 -26.82 -22.44 -5.03
N THR A 639 -27.56 -21.34 -4.85
CA THR A 639 -28.02 -20.46 -5.93
C THR A 639 -26.85 -19.76 -6.62
N ALA A 640 -25.85 -19.30 -5.87
CA ALA A 640 -24.66 -18.69 -6.45
C ALA A 640 -23.85 -19.67 -7.33
N ARG A 641 -23.79 -20.96 -6.97
CA ARG A 641 -23.14 -21.99 -7.78
C ARG A 641 -23.93 -22.28 -9.06
N ALA A 642 -25.26 -22.43 -8.96
CA ALA A 642 -26.13 -22.62 -10.13
C ALA A 642 -25.99 -21.48 -11.15
N LEU A 643 -26.03 -20.23 -10.69
CA LEU A 643 -25.87 -19.05 -11.54
C LEU A 643 -24.46 -18.92 -12.15
N THR A 644 -23.42 -19.40 -11.46
CA THR A 644 -22.05 -19.39 -11.99
C THR A 644 -21.89 -20.45 -13.08
N ALA A 645 -22.43 -21.65 -12.86
CA ALA A 645 -22.41 -22.75 -13.82
C ALA A 645 -23.18 -22.40 -15.11
N GLU A 646 -24.34 -21.75 -15.00
CA GLU A 646 -25.10 -21.29 -16.16
C GLU A 646 -24.32 -20.26 -16.99
N ARG A 647 -23.56 -19.37 -16.31
CA ARG A 647 -22.75 -18.35 -16.97
C ARG A 647 -21.55 -18.96 -17.71
N GLU A 648 -20.92 -19.97 -17.14
CA GLU A 648 -19.80 -20.70 -17.75
C GLU A 648 -20.26 -21.50 -18.99
N GLN A 649 -21.45 -22.09 -18.94
CA GLN A 649 -22.08 -22.75 -20.10
C GLN A 649 -22.42 -21.77 -21.24
N ARG A 650 -22.80 -20.52 -20.92
CA ARG A 650 -23.04 -19.48 -21.93
C ARG A 650 -21.78 -18.88 -22.55
N THR A 651 -20.63 -19.00 -21.90
CA THR A 651 -19.34 -18.49 -22.43
C THR A 651 -18.56 -19.54 -23.22
N THR A 652 -18.98 -20.81 -23.15
CA THR A 652 -18.38 -21.94 -23.89
C THR A 652 -19.19 -22.35 -25.12
N ARG A 653 -20.39 -21.81 -25.28
CA ARG A 653 -21.15 -21.76 -26.54
C ARG A 653 -20.89 -20.44 -27.25
#